data_AF-A0A669DVU7-F1
#
_entry.id   AF-A0A669DVU7-F1
#
_cell.length_a   1.000
_cell.length_b   1.000
_cell.length_c   1.000
_cell.angle_alpha   90.00
_cell.angle_beta   90.00
_cell.angle_gamma   90.00
#
_symmetry.space_group_name_H-M   'P 1'
#
loop_
_entity.id
_entity.type
_entity.pdbx_description
1 polymer ?
#
loop_
_entity_poly.entity_id
_entity_poly.type
_entity_poly.pdbx_seq_one_letter_code
_entity_poly.pdbx_strand_id
1 'polypeptide(L)'
;NRLVRTTRVRRQTPGGDLPPSDSSANQTLREQPLVFNHVYNINVPLESLCSVDLDTSAPSGPGEATEYTEQTLDAESQVTFTHRINIPKAACGCPATATIQQLATRVEMLEREVSMLRAQCGAGCCGEGSAMGRLDFVPGCSNHGSFSFDQCGCICEEGWTGKNCSEPRCPNDCSGQGVCVEGECVCDRDFGGDNCSEPRCPSDCSGRGLCIDGECVCEESFTGEDCMVGRCLNDCSDQGLCINGTCQCRPGYVGEDCSLVYCANNCSKKGICKEGFCVCQDGYAGDDCNSVAPAMNLKVRGVTDQTIELEWEGSVYRSTIPGNTTTCTILELQAGMEYNINVFAVINNTISVPASITVWTYLSSPDVLVFRSITETSVEVHWQPFYYSFDGWEISFIPKDNDGGMTTQLPSTITSFVQTGLRPGEEYTVNLVALRDQGRSQPVTATVTTLIDGPTQLIVRDVSDTVAFVEWTPPRAKIDQIVLRYGLVGGEGPRTTFRLQPTLSQYSLQVLRPGSRYEVTVSGVRRGNESGSISTEFTTEIDAPKNLRLVSKTSTTLELEWDNSEAEVESYQVVYSTLAGDQYDKVIVPRNEGATTKTTLTDLLPGTEYGIGISAMKGSNQSTPATMNARTTLDVPMNLTVTASTDNTITLNWGIVLGPIDHYKVTYTSASGVTNELTVPKDINTTTLKDLEPGTEYTITVAARRGRQQSSAATIDAFTGIRPVTHLYLSEVTSDSVSVAWSAPAPPAELFILSYSSADGTDTSKVTLHGSKTRSLIQGLLPSTHYTVSLITIQGDVASEPITASLTTGMDPPKEMMVSDVTEDAVTISWIKPLAPFEYYKLSYQSARGRVDSVMIDSDVTNYTLSSLFPATEYEISLKAVRGSQESNVVSTSVFTAMDMPSELTALNITPQGALLRWNPPVSNVDNYVVTLTHNQVTADTFLVEGNKQELQLSNLKPSTTYSVALYATKGPLTSGTVITNLQTPMDAPVNLTASEVNHRSALISWQPPIAEIDNYMLTYKTPDGSRKELILDAEDTWIRLEGLAETTEYTVKLQAARGLDTSAVVSTTFTTGTECTHSITRTHNAYARLLANECVLSQSDPAALLPHPISKHQVHVVATCCIRSF
;
A
#
# COMPACT_ATOMS: atom_id res chain seq x y z
N ASN A 1 41.56 27.35 -61.00
CA ASN A 1 41.44 27.04 -62.45
C ASN A 1 39.97 26.88 -62.81
N ARG A 2 39.37 27.88 -63.44
CA ARG A 2 38.89 27.88 -64.85
C ARG A 2 38.00 26.67 -65.20
N LEU A 3 36.82 26.75 -65.82
CA LEU A 3 35.90 27.82 -66.28
C LEU A 3 34.76 27.08 -67.06
N VAL A 4 33.54 27.65 -67.07
CA VAL A 4 32.45 27.50 -68.10
C VAL A 4 31.58 26.20 -68.01
N ARG A 5 30.24 26.15 -67.84
CA ARG A 5 29.00 26.93 -68.19
C ARG A 5 28.32 26.51 -69.51
N THR A 6 27.04 26.05 -69.45
CA THR A 6 25.85 26.36 -70.32
C THR A 6 24.64 25.47 -69.88
N THR A 7 23.48 25.88 -69.32
CA THR A 7 22.28 26.69 -69.73
C THR A 7 21.52 26.20 -70.97
N ARG A 8 20.17 26.23 -71.16
CA ARG A 8 18.87 26.41 -70.43
C ARG A 8 17.77 26.45 -71.55
N VAL A 9 16.46 26.32 -71.24
CA VAL A 9 15.25 27.06 -71.79
C VAL A 9 13.98 26.16 -71.67
N ARG A 10 12.90 26.42 -70.88
CA ARG A 10 11.77 27.42 -70.87
C ARG A 10 10.82 27.31 -72.10
N ARG A 11 9.48 27.47 -72.09
CA ARG A 11 8.38 27.83 -71.14
C ARG A 11 7.04 27.74 -71.92
N GLN A 12 5.91 27.50 -71.25
CA GLN A 12 4.59 28.21 -71.38
C GLN A 12 3.35 27.29 -71.32
N THR A 13 2.40 27.71 -70.48
CA THR A 13 0.97 27.42 -70.48
C THR A 13 0.20 28.66 -70.98
N PRO A 14 -1.03 28.46 -71.51
CA PRO A 14 -2.20 29.30 -71.20
C PRO A 14 -3.43 28.41 -70.85
N GLY A 15 -4.42 28.75 -70.01
CA GLY A 15 -5.27 29.96 -69.95
C GLY A 15 -6.68 29.60 -70.47
N GLY A 16 -7.73 29.67 -69.63
CA GLY A 16 -9.08 29.09 -69.89
C GLY A 16 -10.16 30.02 -70.47
N ASP A 17 -11.39 29.49 -70.66
CA ASP A 17 -12.73 30.10 -70.39
C ASP A 17 -13.92 29.33 -71.07
N LEU A 18 -14.88 28.83 -70.24
CA LEU A 18 -16.38 28.87 -70.26
C LEU A 18 -17.28 28.37 -71.47
N PRO A 19 -18.61 28.07 -71.30
CA PRO A 19 -19.36 26.82 -71.67
C PRO A 19 -20.56 27.05 -72.68
N PRO A 20 -21.71 26.29 -72.78
CA PRO A 20 -22.15 24.92 -72.37
C PRO A 20 -22.91 24.08 -73.48
N SER A 21 -23.20 22.77 -73.25
CA SER A 21 -24.53 22.08 -73.40
C SER A 21 -24.45 20.53 -73.43
N ASP A 22 -25.21 19.86 -72.54
CA ASP A 22 -25.89 18.53 -72.56
C ASP A 22 -25.21 17.26 -73.16
N SER A 23 -25.28 16.03 -72.61
CA SER A 23 -26.23 15.35 -71.71
C SER A 23 -25.65 14.06 -71.08
N SER A 24 -26.04 13.79 -69.82
CA SER A 24 -26.31 12.49 -69.15
C SER A 24 -25.33 11.30 -69.23
N ALA A 25 -24.74 10.90 -68.09
CA ALA A 25 -25.19 9.73 -67.29
C ALA A 25 -24.22 9.37 -66.13
N ASN A 26 -24.81 9.16 -64.95
CA ASN A 26 -24.36 8.44 -63.74
C ASN A 26 -23.25 8.99 -62.81
N GLN A 27 -23.68 9.26 -61.58
CA GLN A 27 -22.96 9.69 -60.38
C GLN A 27 -22.07 8.59 -59.77
N THR A 28 -20.91 8.99 -59.23
CA THR A 28 -20.55 8.82 -57.80
C THR A 28 -19.51 9.87 -57.40
N LEU A 29 -19.63 10.40 -56.17
CA LEU A 29 -18.89 11.54 -55.62
C LEU A 29 -17.37 11.30 -55.56
N ARG A 30 -16.57 12.27 -56.03
CA ARG A 30 -15.14 12.40 -55.69
C ARG A 30 -15.01 13.15 -54.37
N GLU A 31 -14.49 12.48 -53.36
CA GLU A 31 -14.06 13.07 -52.08
C GLU A 31 -12.80 13.93 -52.26
N GLN A 32 -12.70 14.99 -51.46
CA GLN A 32 -11.56 15.92 -51.40
C GLN A 32 -10.35 15.22 -50.77
N PRO A 33 -9.10 15.58 -51.15
CA PRO A 33 -7.91 15.01 -50.54
C PRO A 33 -7.83 15.39 -49.05
N LEU A 34 -7.75 14.39 -48.16
CA LEU A 34 -7.51 14.60 -46.74
C LEU A 34 -6.06 15.05 -46.53
N VAL A 35 -5.88 16.31 -46.12
CA VAL A 35 -4.60 16.83 -45.64
C VAL A 35 -4.52 16.60 -44.14
N PHE A 36 -3.61 15.74 -43.71
CA PHE A 36 -3.31 15.55 -42.30
C PHE A 36 -2.16 16.48 -41.89
N ASN A 37 -2.46 17.47 -41.05
CA ASN A 37 -1.46 18.34 -40.43
C ASN A 37 -1.10 17.79 -39.05
N HIS A 38 0.15 17.41 -38.84
CA HIS A 38 0.69 17.11 -37.52
C HIS A 38 1.65 18.23 -37.10
N VAL A 39 1.33 18.89 -35.98
CA VAL A 39 2.19 19.89 -35.35
C VAL A 39 2.77 19.27 -34.08
N TYR A 40 4.08 19.13 -34.03
CA TYR A 40 4.79 18.65 -32.84
C TYR A 40 5.24 19.85 -32.01
N ASN A 41 4.66 20.04 -30.82
CA ASN A 41 5.20 20.94 -29.80
C ASN A 41 6.00 20.09 -28.80
N ILE A 42 7.33 20.18 -28.87
CA ILE A 42 8.23 19.43 -27.99
C ILE A 42 8.58 20.31 -26.80
N ASN A 43 8.04 19.99 -25.62
CA ASN A 43 8.45 20.60 -24.36
C ASN A 43 9.60 19.79 -23.76
N VAL A 44 10.77 20.41 -23.58
CA VAL A 44 11.94 19.79 -22.95
C VAL A 44 11.83 19.90 -21.42
N PRO A 45 12.08 18.83 -20.65
CA PRO A 45 11.99 18.87 -19.18
C PRO A 45 13.03 19.82 -18.54
N LEU A 46 12.59 20.61 -17.56
CA LEU A 46 13.44 21.47 -16.71
C LEU A 46 13.91 20.69 -15.47
N GLU A 47 14.91 19.84 -15.60
CA GLU A 47 15.64 19.32 -14.43
C GLU A 47 17.16 19.41 -14.63
N SER A 48 17.71 20.58 -14.33
CA SER A 48 19.00 20.73 -13.64
C SER A 48 19.15 22.20 -13.23
N LEU A 49 18.87 22.48 -11.96
CA LEU A 49 19.05 23.81 -11.36
C LEU A 49 20.55 24.19 -11.36
N CYS A 50 20.89 25.30 -11.99
CA CYS A 50 22.12 26.04 -11.70
C CYS A 50 21.87 27.04 -10.56
N SER A 51 22.74 27.03 -9.54
CA SER A 51 22.84 28.10 -8.54
C SER A 51 23.73 29.25 -9.06
N VAL A 52 23.39 30.46 -8.64
CA VAL A 52 23.68 31.81 -9.17
C VAL A 52 25.13 32.31 -8.93
N ASP A 53 25.69 33.17 -9.81
CA ASP A 53 26.04 34.58 -9.48
C ASP A 53 26.46 35.47 -10.68
N LEU A 54 26.29 36.78 -10.49
CA LEU A 54 26.24 37.95 -11.40
C LEU A 54 27.49 38.26 -12.26
N ASP A 55 27.31 38.76 -13.50
CA ASP A 55 27.59 40.16 -13.89
C ASP A 55 27.43 40.52 -15.40
N THR A 56 26.86 41.71 -15.64
CA THR A 56 27.03 42.65 -16.78
C THR A 56 26.37 42.46 -18.17
N SER A 57 25.49 43.45 -18.45
CA SER A 57 25.25 44.21 -19.71
C SER A 57 24.71 43.52 -20.99
N ALA A 58 23.51 43.97 -21.39
CA ALA A 58 22.89 43.79 -22.71
C ALA A 58 23.69 44.52 -23.84
N PRO A 59 23.48 44.21 -25.14
CA PRO A 59 22.30 44.71 -25.86
C PRO A 59 21.63 43.77 -26.90
N SER A 60 20.42 44.20 -27.24
CA SER A 60 19.38 43.71 -28.13
C SER A 60 19.70 43.55 -29.63
N GLY A 61 19.09 42.53 -30.25
CA GLY A 61 18.79 42.43 -31.69
C GLY A 61 17.68 41.38 -31.95
N PRO A 62 16.75 41.59 -32.91
CA PRO A 62 15.56 40.75 -33.07
C PRO A 62 15.90 39.45 -33.82
N GLY A 63 15.56 38.30 -33.25
CA GLY A 63 15.74 36.98 -33.89
C GLY A 63 14.39 36.31 -34.11
N GLU A 64 13.97 36.23 -35.38
CA GLU A 64 12.83 35.43 -35.84
C GLU A 64 13.01 33.93 -35.53
N ALA A 65 11.90 33.25 -35.27
CA ALA A 65 11.84 31.79 -35.15
C ALA A 65 12.14 31.14 -36.51
N THR A 66 13.06 30.17 -36.57
CA THR A 66 13.27 29.35 -37.77
C THR A 66 12.24 28.23 -37.84
N GLU A 67 11.41 28.29 -38.87
CA GLU A 67 10.37 27.32 -39.20
C GLU A 67 10.90 26.33 -40.25
N TYR A 68 10.91 25.04 -39.94
CA TYR A 68 11.20 23.97 -40.91
C TYR A 68 9.91 23.30 -41.35
N THR A 69 9.66 23.30 -42.67
CA THR A 69 8.53 22.63 -43.32
C THR A 69 9.04 21.75 -44.45
N GLU A 70 8.64 20.47 -44.43
CA GLU A 70 8.91 19.54 -45.53
C GLU A 70 7.62 18.79 -45.90
N GLN A 71 7.41 18.63 -47.22
CA GLN A 71 6.21 18.03 -47.81
C GLN A 71 6.62 16.77 -48.57
N THR A 72 6.02 15.63 -48.22
CA THR A 72 6.15 14.40 -49.00
C THR A 72 4.81 14.11 -49.68
N LEU A 73 4.88 13.93 -51.01
CA LEU A 73 3.75 13.57 -51.86
C LEU A 73 3.92 12.12 -52.32
N ASP A 74 2.93 11.29 -52.01
CA ASP A 74 2.78 9.95 -52.57
C ASP A 74 1.99 10.05 -53.88
N ALA A 75 2.51 9.53 -54.99
CA ALA A 75 1.90 9.72 -56.31
C ALA A 75 0.74 8.73 -56.59
N GLU A 76 0.61 7.68 -55.79
CA GLU A 76 -0.41 6.63 -55.99
C GLU A 76 -1.45 6.56 -54.85
N SER A 77 -1.24 7.25 -53.74
CA SER A 77 -2.22 7.42 -52.68
C SER A 77 -2.43 8.92 -52.42
N GLN A 78 -3.66 9.43 -52.53
CA GLN A 78 -3.99 10.86 -52.43
C GLN A 78 -3.83 11.43 -50.99
N VAL A 79 -2.69 11.23 -50.35
CA VAL A 79 -2.39 11.69 -48.98
C VAL A 79 -1.10 12.52 -48.99
N THR A 80 -1.17 13.74 -48.46
CA THR A 80 0.00 14.64 -48.33
C THR A 80 0.33 14.82 -46.86
N PHE A 81 1.55 14.48 -46.46
CA PHE A 81 2.05 14.69 -45.09
C PHE A 81 2.86 15.98 -45.04
N THR A 82 2.49 16.87 -44.12
CA THR A 82 3.20 18.14 -43.89
C THR A 82 3.73 18.16 -42.46
N HIS A 83 5.05 18.18 -42.29
CA HIS A 83 5.69 18.24 -40.97
C HIS A 83 6.07 19.69 -40.67
N ARG A 84 5.63 20.24 -39.52
CA ARG A 84 5.94 21.61 -39.08
C ARG A 84 6.48 21.56 -37.63
N ILE A 85 7.77 21.88 -37.46
CA ILE A 85 8.48 21.81 -36.16
C ILE A 85 8.83 23.22 -35.71
N ASN A 86 8.36 23.63 -34.53
CA ASN A 86 8.65 24.93 -33.91
C ASN A 86 9.49 24.76 -32.65
N ILE A 87 10.69 25.37 -32.61
CA ILE A 87 11.61 25.32 -31.46
C ILE A 87 11.83 26.74 -30.93
N PRO A 88 11.45 27.07 -29.68
CA PRO A 88 11.74 28.37 -29.07
C PRO A 88 13.19 28.44 -28.55
N LYS A 89 13.91 29.53 -28.85
CA LYS A 89 15.25 29.79 -28.29
C LYS A 89 15.17 30.75 -27.11
N ALA A 90 15.51 30.28 -25.89
CA ALA A 90 16.22 31.06 -24.86
C ALA A 90 16.57 30.20 -23.62
N ALA A 91 17.76 29.60 -23.60
CA ALA A 91 18.54 29.31 -22.39
C ALA A 91 20.03 29.20 -22.82
N CYS A 92 20.94 29.75 -22.02
CA CYS A 92 22.32 30.10 -22.38
C CYS A 92 23.22 28.98 -22.94
N GLY A 93 24.25 29.40 -23.69
CA GLY A 93 25.09 28.54 -24.53
C GLY A 93 26.18 27.72 -23.82
N CYS A 94 26.27 26.46 -24.24
CA CYS A 94 27.50 25.67 -24.44
C CYS A 94 27.18 24.50 -25.41
N PRO A 95 28.18 23.89 -26.09
CA PRO A 95 28.01 23.32 -27.42
C PRO A 95 27.49 21.88 -27.39
N ALA A 96 26.19 21.69 -27.62
CA ALA A 96 25.58 20.37 -27.85
C ALA A 96 25.17 20.15 -29.32
N THR A 97 25.97 20.64 -30.27
CA THR A 97 25.72 20.44 -31.71
C THR A 97 26.00 19.00 -32.17
N ALA A 98 26.84 18.25 -31.47
CA ALA A 98 27.23 16.90 -31.87
C ALA A 98 26.15 15.84 -31.60
N THR A 99 25.39 15.95 -30.52
CA THR A 99 24.36 14.96 -30.13
C THR A 99 23.08 15.08 -30.96
N ILE A 100 22.72 16.30 -31.39
CA ILE A 100 21.54 16.52 -32.25
C ILE A 100 21.82 16.09 -33.70
N GLN A 101 23.04 16.31 -34.22
CA GLN A 101 23.44 15.77 -35.52
C GLN A 101 23.48 14.24 -35.51
N GLN A 102 23.93 13.61 -34.42
CA GLN A 102 23.92 12.14 -34.29
C GLN A 102 22.51 11.56 -34.31
N LEU A 103 21.53 12.22 -33.69
CA LEU A 103 20.13 11.80 -33.72
C LEU A 103 19.48 12.00 -35.09
N ALA A 104 19.72 13.12 -35.76
CA ALA A 104 19.24 13.36 -37.12
C ALA A 104 19.82 12.33 -38.12
N THR A 105 21.12 12.02 -38.02
CA THR A 105 21.75 10.97 -38.87
C THR A 105 21.26 9.56 -38.55
N ARG A 106 20.78 9.29 -37.33
CA ARG A 106 20.24 7.98 -36.94
C ARG A 106 18.82 7.77 -37.47
N VAL A 107 18.01 8.83 -37.50
CA VAL A 107 16.68 8.81 -38.12
C VAL A 107 16.79 8.69 -39.63
N GLU A 108 17.73 9.43 -40.25
CA GLU A 108 18.00 9.35 -41.70
C GLU A 108 18.54 7.96 -42.11
N MET A 109 19.33 7.28 -41.26
CA MET A 109 19.76 5.88 -41.48
C MET A 109 18.63 4.86 -41.30
N LEU A 110 17.76 5.05 -40.29
CA LEU A 110 16.61 4.16 -40.05
C LEU A 110 15.56 4.27 -41.18
N GLU A 111 15.32 5.46 -41.73
CA GLU A 111 14.45 5.64 -42.90
C GLU A 111 15.07 5.04 -44.17
N ARG A 112 16.40 5.09 -44.32
CA ARG A 112 17.13 4.41 -45.40
C ARG A 112 17.09 2.88 -45.25
N GLU A 113 17.20 2.34 -44.04
CA GLU A 113 17.06 0.90 -43.78
C GLU A 113 15.64 0.40 -44.06
N VAL A 114 14.61 1.16 -43.67
CA VAL A 114 13.20 0.80 -43.94
C VAL A 114 12.82 0.96 -45.42
N SER A 115 13.41 1.94 -46.13
CA SER A 115 13.24 2.09 -47.58
C SER A 115 13.97 1.00 -48.38
N MET A 116 15.15 0.56 -47.93
CA MET A 116 15.89 -0.57 -48.54
C MET A 116 15.21 -1.92 -48.27
N LEU A 117 14.60 -2.13 -47.10
CA LEU A 117 13.82 -3.33 -46.78
C LEU A 117 12.52 -3.46 -47.59
N ARG A 118 11.98 -2.35 -48.10
CA ARG A 118 10.76 -2.36 -48.94
C ARG A 118 11.05 -2.53 -50.44
N ALA A 119 12.29 -2.33 -50.87
CA ALA A 119 12.74 -2.55 -52.26
C ALA A 119 13.10 -4.03 -52.56
N GLN A 120 12.95 -4.94 -51.59
CA GLN A 120 13.52 -6.30 -51.66
C GLN A 120 12.53 -7.42 -51.33
N CYS A 121 11.25 -7.25 -51.70
CA CYS A 121 10.24 -8.30 -51.69
C CYS A 121 9.34 -8.19 -52.93
N GLY A 122 9.93 -8.36 -54.11
CA GLY A 122 9.23 -8.23 -55.38
C GLY A 122 9.82 -9.10 -56.50
N ALA A 123 10.14 -10.37 -56.24
CA ALA A 123 10.25 -11.42 -57.28
C ALA A 123 10.59 -12.80 -56.67
N GLY A 124 9.61 -13.71 -56.65
CA GLY A 124 9.76 -14.98 -57.38
C GLY A 124 10.49 -16.19 -56.81
N CYS A 125 11.17 -16.18 -55.66
CA CYS A 125 11.73 -17.44 -55.09
C CYS A 125 11.90 -17.40 -53.56
N CYS A 126 10.91 -17.90 -52.81
CA CYS A 126 11.02 -18.28 -51.40
C CYS A 126 10.12 -19.49 -51.14
N GLY A 127 10.71 -20.67 -50.97
CA GLY A 127 10.05 -21.86 -50.43
C GLY A 127 10.34 -21.98 -48.93
N GLU A 128 9.34 -22.44 -48.17
CA GLU A 128 9.34 -22.53 -46.71
C GLU A 128 10.53 -23.33 -46.15
N GLY A 129 11.35 -22.66 -45.34
CA GLY A 129 12.35 -23.30 -44.48
C GLY A 129 13.75 -22.74 -44.64
N SER A 130 14.05 -21.62 -43.98
CA SER A 130 15.36 -21.28 -43.39
C SER A 130 15.37 -19.83 -42.88
N ALA A 131 15.11 -19.65 -41.59
CA ALA A 131 15.47 -18.43 -40.86
C ALA A 131 16.39 -18.82 -39.70
N MET A 132 17.68 -19.00 -39.99
CA MET A 132 18.74 -18.75 -39.02
C MET A 132 19.72 -17.79 -39.66
N GLY A 133 19.89 -16.64 -39.02
CA GLY A 133 20.86 -15.64 -39.39
C GLY A 133 22.27 -16.21 -39.36
N ARG A 134 22.94 -16.11 -40.50
CA ARG A 134 24.40 -16.03 -40.59
C ARG A 134 24.71 -15.02 -41.69
N LEU A 135 25.16 -13.83 -41.28
CA LEU A 135 25.88 -12.92 -42.16
C LEU A 135 27.22 -13.58 -42.44
N ASP A 136 27.42 -13.98 -43.70
CA ASP A 136 28.64 -13.78 -44.48
C ASP A 136 28.55 -14.63 -45.76
N PHE A 137 29.09 -14.09 -46.85
CA PHE A 137 29.38 -14.74 -48.13
C PHE A 137 28.32 -14.61 -49.24
N VAL A 138 28.49 -13.60 -50.10
CA VAL A 138 28.14 -13.74 -51.52
C VAL A 138 29.20 -14.68 -52.12
N PRO A 139 28.86 -15.90 -52.58
CA PRO A 139 29.82 -16.69 -53.34
C PRO A 139 29.89 -16.07 -54.74
N GLY A 140 31.02 -15.46 -55.08
CA GLY A 140 31.33 -15.25 -56.48
C GLY A 140 31.41 -16.62 -57.17
N CYS A 141 30.87 -16.73 -58.39
CA CYS A 141 30.96 -17.91 -59.26
C CYS A 141 32.40 -18.15 -59.77
N SER A 142 33.36 -18.13 -58.84
CA SER A 142 34.81 -18.36 -59.00
C SER A 142 35.48 -17.69 -60.22
N ASN A 143 34.90 -16.60 -60.73
CA ASN A 143 35.24 -15.93 -62.01
C ASN A 143 35.10 -16.80 -63.28
N HIS A 144 34.43 -17.94 -63.22
CA HIS A 144 34.21 -18.88 -64.34
C HIS A 144 32.73 -19.15 -64.61
N GLY A 145 31.86 -18.21 -64.24
CA GLY A 145 30.41 -18.28 -64.44
C GLY A 145 29.70 -16.97 -64.10
N SER A 146 28.44 -16.87 -64.51
CA SER A 146 27.56 -15.72 -64.21
C SER A 146 26.37 -16.16 -63.36
N PHE A 147 26.01 -15.36 -62.35
CA PHE A 147 24.92 -15.69 -61.43
C PHE A 147 23.57 -15.32 -62.04
N SER A 148 22.63 -16.27 -62.10
CA SER A 148 21.29 -16.05 -62.67
C SER A 148 20.23 -15.98 -61.58
N PHE A 149 19.47 -14.88 -61.57
CA PHE A 149 18.42 -14.63 -60.59
C PHE A 149 17.14 -15.45 -60.82
N ASP A 150 16.93 -15.99 -62.02
CA ASP A 150 15.73 -16.78 -62.35
C ASP A 150 15.82 -18.26 -61.92
N GLN A 151 17.03 -18.74 -61.62
CA GLN A 151 17.31 -20.15 -61.26
C GLN A 151 18.00 -20.31 -59.89
N CYS A 152 18.29 -19.20 -59.20
CA CYS A 152 18.95 -19.18 -57.88
C CYS A 152 20.26 -20.00 -57.84
N GLY A 153 21.13 -19.83 -58.84
CA GLY A 153 22.41 -20.55 -58.95
C GLY A 153 23.38 -19.95 -60.01
N CYS A 154 24.63 -20.43 -60.02
CA CYS A 154 25.66 -20.03 -61.00
C CYS A 154 25.50 -20.77 -62.33
N ILE A 155 25.54 -20.05 -63.45
CA ILE A 155 25.64 -20.59 -64.81
C ILE A 155 27.12 -20.56 -65.22
N CYS A 156 27.74 -21.73 -65.39
CA CYS A 156 29.17 -21.85 -65.65
C CYS A 156 29.52 -21.68 -67.14
N GLU A 157 30.68 -21.07 -67.40
CA GLU A 157 31.24 -20.93 -68.75
C GLU A 157 31.78 -22.29 -69.27
N GLU A 158 31.94 -22.46 -70.58
CA GLU A 158 32.38 -23.72 -71.19
C GLU A 158 33.72 -24.20 -70.58
N GLY A 159 33.73 -25.44 -70.08
CA GLY A 159 34.88 -26.06 -69.40
C GLY A 159 34.78 -26.10 -67.87
N TRP A 160 33.76 -25.50 -67.26
CA TRP A 160 33.55 -25.47 -65.81
C TRP A 160 32.18 -26.02 -65.41
N THR A 161 32.11 -26.67 -64.24
CA THR A 161 30.89 -27.27 -63.68
C THR A 161 30.87 -27.12 -62.15
N GLY A 162 29.82 -27.64 -61.50
CA GLY A 162 29.61 -27.54 -60.05
C GLY A 162 28.82 -26.31 -59.61
N LYS A 163 28.31 -26.31 -58.36
CA LYS A 163 27.34 -25.32 -57.84
C LYS A 163 27.86 -23.87 -57.78
N ASN A 164 29.17 -23.67 -57.89
CA ASN A 164 29.83 -22.36 -57.88
C ASN A 164 30.90 -22.20 -58.98
N CYS A 165 30.80 -23.00 -60.06
CA CYS A 165 31.71 -23.01 -61.22
C CYS A 165 33.19 -23.18 -60.86
N SER A 166 33.45 -24.02 -59.84
CA SER A 166 34.77 -24.23 -59.26
C SER A 166 35.47 -25.48 -59.79
N GLU A 167 34.78 -26.33 -60.55
CA GLU A 167 35.25 -27.66 -60.95
C GLU A 167 35.51 -27.70 -62.48
N PRO A 168 36.70 -28.07 -62.96
CA PRO A 168 36.98 -28.21 -64.39
C PRO A 168 36.31 -29.47 -64.97
N ARG A 169 35.77 -29.37 -66.20
CA ARG A 169 35.05 -30.46 -66.89
C ARG A 169 36.02 -31.38 -67.64
N CYS A 170 36.17 -32.63 -67.19
CA CYS A 170 37.01 -33.64 -67.88
C CYS A 170 36.32 -34.31 -69.09
N PRO A 171 37.08 -34.82 -70.08
CA PRO A 171 36.54 -35.53 -71.24
C PRO A 171 35.79 -36.81 -70.83
N ASN A 172 34.51 -36.92 -71.16
CA ASN A 172 33.65 -38.10 -70.92
C ASN A 172 33.69 -38.68 -69.50
N ASP A 173 33.93 -37.85 -68.47
CA ASP A 173 34.00 -38.28 -67.06
C ASP A 173 34.98 -39.45 -66.84
N CYS A 174 36.09 -39.43 -67.58
CA CYS A 174 37.13 -40.48 -67.60
C CYS A 174 36.57 -41.89 -67.86
N SER A 175 35.44 -41.98 -68.58
CA SER A 175 34.73 -43.21 -68.91
C SER A 175 34.46 -44.13 -67.70
N GLY A 176 34.45 -43.57 -66.48
CA GLY A 176 34.30 -44.30 -65.22
C GLY A 176 35.50 -45.17 -64.79
N GLN A 177 36.65 -45.02 -65.44
CA GLN A 177 37.85 -45.87 -65.27
C GLN A 177 39.12 -45.05 -64.99
N GLY A 178 38.93 -43.90 -64.32
CA GLY A 178 39.99 -42.99 -63.91
C GLY A 178 39.45 -41.83 -63.07
N VAL A 179 40.37 -41.01 -62.54
CA VAL A 179 40.06 -39.84 -61.70
C VAL A 179 40.40 -38.56 -62.45
N CYS A 180 39.44 -37.62 -62.51
CA CYS A 180 39.60 -36.31 -63.13
C CYS A 180 40.42 -35.39 -62.24
N VAL A 181 41.59 -34.93 -62.71
CA VAL A 181 42.48 -34.02 -61.99
C VAL A 181 42.88 -32.88 -62.93
N GLU A 182 42.52 -31.65 -62.58
CA GLU A 182 42.85 -30.43 -63.36
C GLU A 182 42.40 -30.42 -64.84
N GLY A 183 41.33 -31.16 -65.19
CA GLY A 183 40.80 -31.21 -66.56
C GLY A 183 41.40 -32.31 -67.44
N GLU A 184 42.33 -33.10 -66.90
CA GLU A 184 42.89 -34.31 -67.52
C GLU A 184 42.46 -35.58 -66.75
N CYS A 185 42.28 -36.68 -67.48
CA CYS A 185 41.89 -37.96 -66.89
C CYS A 185 43.12 -38.80 -66.50
N VAL A 186 43.23 -39.13 -65.22
CA VAL A 186 44.26 -40.05 -64.69
C VAL A 186 43.66 -41.46 -64.63
N CYS A 187 44.12 -42.35 -65.51
CA CYS A 187 43.51 -43.68 -65.70
C CYS A 187 43.95 -44.74 -64.69
N ASP A 188 43.04 -45.67 -64.37
CA ASP A 188 43.32 -46.82 -63.52
C ASP A 188 44.32 -47.79 -64.19
N ARG A 189 45.00 -48.62 -63.38
CA ARG A 189 46.22 -49.38 -63.74
C ARG A 189 46.14 -50.16 -65.06
N ASP A 190 44.95 -50.62 -65.43
CA ASP A 190 44.73 -51.53 -66.55
C ASP A 190 44.21 -50.79 -67.81
N PHE A 191 44.03 -49.45 -67.74
CA PHE A 191 43.47 -48.60 -68.80
C PHE A 191 44.35 -47.38 -69.11
N GLY A 192 44.18 -46.81 -70.30
CA GLY A 192 44.94 -45.69 -70.87
C GLY A 192 44.13 -44.90 -71.92
N GLY A 193 44.76 -43.89 -72.52
CA GLY A 193 44.12 -42.93 -73.44
C GLY A 193 43.52 -41.71 -72.73
N ASP A 194 43.24 -40.63 -73.49
CA ASP A 194 42.88 -39.30 -72.96
C ASP A 194 41.57 -39.25 -72.14
N ASN A 195 40.74 -40.29 -72.25
CA ASN A 195 39.53 -40.51 -71.47
C ASN A 195 39.46 -41.93 -70.87
N CYS A 196 40.60 -42.58 -70.65
CA CYS A 196 40.71 -43.89 -69.97
C CYS A 196 39.89 -45.02 -70.60
N SER A 197 39.82 -45.05 -71.93
CA SER A 197 38.99 -45.99 -72.69
C SER A 197 39.78 -47.11 -73.38
N GLU A 198 41.11 -47.13 -73.26
CA GLU A 198 42.00 -48.09 -73.96
C GLU A 198 42.64 -49.09 -72.97
N PRO A 199 42.61 -50.41 -73.20
CA PRO A 199 43.28 -51.40 -72.35
C PRO A 199 44.80 -51.48 -72.61
N ARG A 200 45.62 -51.66 -71.56
CA ARG A 200 47.10 -51.61 -71.63
C ARG A 200 47.75 -53.02 -71.68
N CYS A 201 48.63 -53.30 -72.66
CA CYS A 201 49.35 -54.58 -72.77
C CYS A 201 50.62 -54.68 -71.88
N PRO A 202 50.97 -55.87 -71.37
CA PRO A 202 52.18 -56.08 -70.57
C PRO A 202 53.47 -55.78 -71.37
N SER A 203 54.29 -54.85 -70.87
CA SER A 203 55.63 -54.51 -71.39
C SER A 203 55.75 -54.28 -72.90
N ASP A 204 54.67 -53.88 -73.59
CA ASP A 204 54.62 -53.70 -75.05
C ASP A 204 55.10 -54.96 -75.82
N CYS A 205 54.75 -56.15 -75.30
CA CYS A 205 55.19 -57.46 -75.80
C CYS A 205 56.71 -57.57 -76.00
N SER A 206 57.48 -56.82 -75.22
CA SER A 206 58.94 -56.71 -75.26
C SER A 206 59.52 -56.42 -76.66
N GLY A 207 58.70 -55.85 -77.56
CA GLY A 207 59.03 -55.60 -78.97
C GLY A 207 59.22 -56.87 -79.83
N ARG A 208 58.79 -58.05 -79.35
CA ARG A 208 58.98 -59.37 -79.99
C ARG A 208 57.66 -60.14 -80.15
N GLY A 209 56.55 -59.40 -80.20
CA GLY A 209 55.20 -59.92 -80.36
C GLY A 209 54.20 -58.82 -80.72
N LEU A 210 52.97 -59.20 -81.04
CA LEU A 210 51.86 -58.27 -81.32
C LEU A 210 50.90 -58.22 -80.11
N CYS A 211 50.56 -57.01 -79.67
CA CYS A 211 49.56 -56.75 -78.62
C CYS A 211 48.15 -56.71 -79.23
N ILE A 212 47.26 -57.60 -78.79
CA ILE A 212 45.85 -57.67 -79.22
C ILE A 212 45.00 -57.86 -77.95
N ASP A 213 44.07 -56.94 -77.68
CA ASP A 213 43.13 -56.99 -76.55
C ASP A 213 43.75 -57.26 -75.16
N GLY A 214 44.95 -56.73 -74.90
CA GLY A 214 45.63 -56.88 -73.60
C GLY A 214 46.53 -58.12 -73.46
N GLU A 215 46.64 -58.96 -74.50
CA GLU A 215 47.44 -60.19 -74.52
C GLU A 215 48.53 -60.14 -75.62
N CYS A 216 49.71 -60.72 -75.34
CA CYS A 216 50.88 -60.69 -76.25
C CYS A 216 51.05 -62.00 -77.03
N VAL A 217 51.08 -61.89 -78.36
CA VAL A 217 51.33 -63.03 -79.26
C VAL A 217 52.79 -63.05 -79.73
N CYS A 218 53.57 -64.05 -79.33
CA CYS A 218 55.03 -64.13 -79.52
C CYS A 218 55.49 -64.74 -80.86
N GLU A 219 56.65 -64.31 -81.36
CA GLU A 219 57.34 -64.87 -82.53
C GLU A 219 57.90 -66.30 -82.27
N GLU A 220 58.05 -67.15 -83.31
CA GLU A 220 58.33 -68.61 -83.24
C GLU A 220 59.50 -69.08 -82.35
N SER A 221 60.41 -68.19 -81.96
CA SER A 221 61.60 -68.50 -81.14
C SER A 221 61.43 -68.19 -79.65
N PHE A 222 60.32 -67.56 -79.27
CA PHE A 222 60.07 -67.02 -77.93
C PHE A 222 58.71 -67.46 -77.39
N THR A 223 58.60 -67.54 -76.07
CA THR A 223 57.36 -67.89 -75.34
C THR A 223 57.27 -67.08 -74.04
N GLY A 224 56.13 -67.14 -73.35
CA GLY A 224 55.85 -66.39 -72.12
C GLY A 224 54.89 -65.20 -72.35
N GLU A 225 54.29 -64.70 -71.27
CA GLU A 225 53.26 -63.63 -71.30
C GLU A 225 53.76 -62.29 -71.86
N ASP A 226 55.08 -62.07 -71.89
CA ASP A 226 55.75 -60.88 -72.43
C ASP A 226 56.80 -61.22 -73.52
N CYS A 227 56.78 -62.45 -74.04
CA CYS A 227 57.67 -62.96 -75.10
C CYS A 227 59.17 -62.97 -74.78
N MET A 228 59.54 -63.17 -73.50
CA MET A 228 60.93 -63.11 -73.03
C MET A 228 61.72 -64.46 -73.04
N VAL A 229 61.07 -65.62 -73.18
CA VAL A 229 61.69 -66.95 -72.87
C VAL A 229 61.99 -67.81 -74.12
N GLY A 230 63.15 -68.50 -74.19
CA GLY A 230 63.53 -69.43 -75.27
C GLY A 230 63.39 -70.94 -74.93
N ARG A 231 63.11 -71.81 -75.91
CA ARG A 231 62.82 -73.27 -75.75
C ARG A 231 64.05 -74.20 -75.55
N CYS A 232 63.94 -75.28 -74.74
CA CYS A 232 64.96 -76.36 -74.51
C CYS A 232 64.67 -77.69 -75.24
N LEU A 233 65.68 -78.57 -75.35
CA LEU A 233 65.58 -79.91 -75.96
C LEU A 233 64.79 -80.88 -75.03
N ASN A 234 63.68 -81.44 -75.51
CA ASN A 234 62.76 -82.36 -74.80
C ASN A 234 62.23 -81.89 -73.42
N ASP A 235 62.22 -80.58 -73.14
CA ASP A 235 61.71 -80.01 -71.88
C ASP A 235 62.23 -80.72 -70.60
N CYS A 236 63.46 -81.23 -70.63
CA CYS A 236 64.09 -81.91 -69.50
C CYS A 236 63.27 -83.10 -68.93
N SER A 237 62.49 -83.75 -69.81
CA SER A 237 61.61 -84.90 -69.52
C SER A 237 60.75 -84.72 -68.25
N ASP A 238 60.37 -83.47 -67.93
CA ASP A 238 59.64 -83.03 -66.74
C ASP A 238 60.31 -83.31 -65.37
N GLN A 239 61.52 -83.87 -65.36
CA GLN A 239 62.26 -84.25 -64.14
C GLN A 239 63.46 -83.34 -63.86
N GLY A 240 63.57 -82.23 -64.60
CA GLY A 240 64.56 -81.19 -64.43
C GLY A 240 64.06 -79.81 -64.82
N LEU A 241 64.90 -78.80 -64.63
CA LEU A 241 64.63 -77.41 -65.00
C LEU A 241 65.44 -77.03 -66.24
N CYS A 242 64.77 -76.43 -67.24
CA CYS A 242 65.38 -75.88 -68.45
C CYS A 242 65.97 -74.50 -68.16
N ILE A 243 67.28 -74.36 -68.31
CA ILE A 243 68.00 -73.10 -68.12
C ILE A 243 68.87 -72.84 -69.35
N ASN A 244 68.56 -71.81 -70.13
CA ASN A 244 69.33 -71.39 -71.32
C ASN A 244 69.71 -72.56 -72.27
N GLY A 245 68.77 -73.47 -72.54
CA GLY A 245 68.99 -74.60 -73.45
C GLY A 245 69.63 -75.85 -72.83
N THR A 246 69.88 -75.92 -71.51
CA THR A 246 70.48 -77.09 -70.80
C THR A 246 69.60 -77.52 -69.61
N CYS A 247 69.54 -78.83 -69.30
CA CYS A 247 68.68 -79.42 -68.26
C CYS A 247 69.39 -79.68 -66.92
N GLN A 248 68.77 -79.29 -65.80
CA GLN A 248 69.24 -79.53 -64.43
C GLN A 248 68.27 -80.42 -63.62
N CYS A 249 68.70 -81.61 -63.16
CA CYS A 249 67.82 -82.63 -62.59
C CYS A 249 67.43 -82.44 -61.11
N ARG A 250 66.22 -82.89 -60.74
CA ARG A 250 65.70 -82.87 -59.36
C ARG A 250 66.39 -83.92 -58.46
N PRO A 251 66.52 -83.68 -57.14
CA PRO A 251 67.09 -84.66 -56.20
C PRO A 251 66.35 -86.01 -56.26
N GLY A 252 67.12 -87.10 -56.34
CA GLY A 252 66.55 -88.42 -56.58
C GLY A 252 66.26 -88.71 -58.05
N TYR A 253 66.68 -87.87 -59.02
CA TYR A 253 66.65 -88.11 -60.46
C TYR A 253 68.01 -87.78 -61.13
N VAL A 254 68.53 -88.62 -62.04
CA VAL A 254 69.84 -88.40 -62.73
C VAL A 254 69.80 -88.71 -64.24
N GLY A 255 70.61 -88.02 -65.08
CA GLY A 255 70.74 -88.21 -66.55
C GLY A 255 70.84 -86.88 -67.35
N GLU A 256 71.18 -86.90 -68.65
CA GLU A 256 71.21 -85.67 -69.50
C GLU A 256 69.81 -85.07 -69.76
N ASP A 257 68.76 -85.89 -69.66
CA ASP A 257 67.35 -85.48 -69.65
C ASP A 257 66.62 -85.83 -68.33
N CYS A 258 67.35 -86.21 -67.28
CA CYS A 258 66.84 -86.44 -65.91
C CYS A 258 65.93 -87.67 -65.62
N SER A 259 66.17 -88.84 -66.22
CA SER A 259 65.23 -89.99 -66.21
C SER A 259 65.42 -91.15 -65.16
N LEU A 260 66.22 -91.09 -64.07
CA LEU A 260 66.57 -92.27 -63.16
C LEU A 260 66.52 -92.07 -61.59
N VAL A 261 65.99 -92.99 -60.70
CA VAL A 261 65.57 -92.78 -59.23
C VAL A 261 66.23 -93.55 -58.01
N TYR A 262 66.28 -93.02 -56.72
CA TYR A 262 66.82 -93.61 -55.40
C TYR A 262 66.14 -93.18 -54.01
N CYS A 263 66.10 -94.02 -52.90
CA CYS A 263 65.50 -93.78 -51.51
C CYS A 263 66.43 -94.11 -50.27
N ALA A 264 66.32 -93.43 -49.10
CA ALA A 264 67.16 -93.62 -47.88
C ALA A 264 66.61 -94.57 -46.76
N ASN A 265 67.45 -95.47 -46.21
CA ASN A 265 67.24 -96.39 -45.06
C ASN A 265 65.93 -97.22 -44.99
N ASN A 266 65.16 -97.28 -46.07
CA ASN A 266 63.90 -98.03 -46.14
C ASN A 266 62.92 -97.74 -44.98
N CYS A 267 62.92 -96.49 -44.51
CA CYS A 267 61.94 -95.94 -43.55
C CYS A 267 61.82 -96.68 -42.20
N SER A 268 62.95 -97.21 -41.70
CA SER A 268 63.15 -97.89 -40.39
C SER A 268 62.02 -98.84 -39.95
N LYS A 269 61.31 -99.45 -40.91
CA LYS A 269 60.12 -100.31 -40.72
C LYS A 269 58.93 -99.64 -40.01
N LYS A 270 59.00 -98.33 -39.77
CA LYS A 270 57.93 -97.51 -39.18
C LYS A 270 57.33 -96.53 -40.19
N GLY A 271 57.61 -96.74 -41.49
CA GLY A 271 57.07 -95.98 -42.62
C GLY A 271 57.21 -96.70 -43.97
N ILE A 272 56.78 -96.04 -45.04
CA ILE A 272 56.77 -96.56 -46.44
C ILE A 272 57.52 -95.57 -47.36
N CYS A 273 58.42 -96.05 -48.25
CA CYS A 273 59.08 -95.16 -49.23
C CYS A 273 58.19 -94.91 -50.44
N LYS A 274 57.97 -93.64 -50.78
CA LYS A 274 57.35 -93.19 -52.03
C LYS A 274 58.21 -92.08 -52.63
N GLU A 275 58.55 -92.23 -53.91
CA GLU A 275 59.19 -91.17 -54.72
C GLU A 275 60.47 -90.58 -54.09
N GLY A 276 61.25 -91.39 -53.36
CA GLY A 276 62.48 -90.96 -52.70
C GLY A 276 62.35 -90.55 -51.23
N PHE A 277 61.13 -90.48 -50.66
CA PHE A 277 60.86 -90.01 -49.28
C PHE A 277 60.11 -91.02 -48.42
N CYS A 278 60.35 -90.99 -47.10
CA CYS A 278 59.72 -91.88 -46.11
C CYS A 278 58.46 -91.26 -45.50
N VAL A 279 57.35 -92.02 -45.51
CA VAL A 279 56.08 -91.64 -44.89
C VAL A 279 55.86 -92.46 -43.61
N CYS A 280 55.85 -91.81 -42.45
CA CYS A 280 55.80 -92.45 -41.12
C CYS A 280 54.39 -92.85 -40.66
N GLN A 281 54.32 -93.89 -39.80
CA GLN A 281 53.10 -94.33 -39.11
C GLN A 281 52.73 -93.39 -37.94
N ASP A 282 51.44 -93.27 -37.66
CA ASP A 282 50.87 -92.35 -36.66
C ASP A 282 51.53 -92.49 -35.27
N GLY A 283 51.88 -91.35 -34.66
CA GLY A 283 52.58 -91.28 -33.36
C GLY A 283 54.11 -91.29 -33.47
N TYR A 284 54.68 -91.48 -34.66
CA TYR A 284 56.12 -91.42 -34.92
C TYR A 284 56.49 -90.38 -35.99
N ALA A 285 57.68 -89.79 -35.90
CA ALA A 285 58.16 -88.72 -36.78
C ALA A 285 59.67 -88.85 -37.09
N GLY A 286 60.16 -88.00 -38.00
CA GLY A 286 61.57 -87.93 -38.45
C GLY A 286 61.82 -88.53 -39.84
N ASP A 287 62.95 -88.20 -40.47
CA ASP A 287 63.29 -88.57 -41.86
C ASP A 287 63.32 -90.10 -42.12
N ASP A 288 63.50 -90.88 -41.05
CA ASP A 288 63.45 -92.34 -41.06
C ASP A 288 62.40 -92.92 -40.10
N CYS A 289 61.54 -92.10 -39.49
CA CYS A 289 60.42 -92.50 -38.60
C CYS A 289 60.78 -93.08 -37.22
N ASN A 290 61.83 -92.59 -36.54
CA ASN A 290 62.32 -93.15 -35.27
C ASN A 290 61.87 -92.42 -33.96
N SER A 291 61.32 -91.20 -34.00
CA SER A 291 60.99 -90.41 -32.79
C SER A 291 59.48 -90.39 -32.47
N VAL A 292 59.07 -90.13 -31.21
CA VAL A 292 57.64 -89.98 -30.81
C VAL A 292 57.16 -88.56 -31.09
N ALA A 293 55.97 -88.44 -31.71
CA ALA A 293 55.39 -87.15 -32.05
C ALA A 293 54.91 -86.39 -30.78
N PRO A 294 55.23 -85.09 -30.62
CA PRO A 294 54.69 -84.26 -29.55
C PRO A 294 53.18 -84.01 -29.71
N ALA A 295 52.52 -83.58 -28.64
CA ALA A 295 51.12 -83.14 -28.70
C ALA A 295 50.96 -82.06 -29.77
N MET A 296 50.10 -82.30 -30.75
CA MET A 296 49.92 -81.41 -31.88
C MET A 296 48.80 -80.41 -31.58
N ASN A 297 48.90 -79.21 -32.15
CA ASN A 297 47.87 -78.18 -32.06
C ASN A 297 47.52 -77.77 -30.62
N LEU A 298 48.52 -77.68 -29.71
CA LEU A 298 48.32 -77.05 -28.40
C LEU A 298 47.88 -75.60 -28.62
N LYS A 299 46.66 -75.29 -28.18
CA LYS A 299 46.02 -73.99 -28.33
C LYS A 299 45.35 -73.59 -27.03
N VAL A 300 45.21 -72.28 -26.84
CA VAL A 300 44.43 -71.74 -25.74
C VAL A 300 42.97 -71.73 -26.16
N ARG A 301 42.12 -72.38 -25.36
CA ARG A 301 40.67 -72.47 -25.60
C ARG A 301 39.93 -71.25 -25.04
N GLY A 302 40.37 -70.77 -23.88
CA GLY A 302 39.78 -69.62 -23.20
C GLY A 302 40.68 -69.09 -22.11
N VAL A 303 40.63 -67.79 -21.87
CA VAL A 303 41.37 -67.13 -20.78
C VAL A 303 40.41 -66.21 -20.04
N THR A 304 40.52 -66.15 -18.72
CA THR A 304 39.87 -65.14 -17.88
C THR A 304 40.94 -64.38 -17.10
N ASP A 305 40.52 -63.49 -16.21
CA ASP A 305 41.45 -62.81 -15.29
C ASP A 305 41.99 -63.73 -14.19
N GLN A 306 41.40 -64.93 -14.01
CA GLN A 306 41.80 -65.89 -12.96
C GLN A 306 41.97 -67.34 -13.44
N THR A 307 41.69 -67.64 -14.71
CA THR A 307 41.73 -69.01 -15.25
C THR A 307 42.30 -69.07 -16.68
N ILE A 308 42.99 -70.15 -17.02
CA ILE A 308 43.47 -70.44 -18.38
C ILE A 308 42.99 -71.84 -18.77
N GLU A 309 42.30 -71.95 -19.90
CA GLU A 309 41.82 -73.20 -20.46
C GLU A 309 42.62 -73.54 -21.73
N LEU A 310 43.19 -74.74 -21.76
CA LEU A 310 44.05 -75.26 -22.82
C LEU A 310 43.37 -76.42 -23.54
N GLU A 311 43.65 -76.56 -24.84
CA GLU A 311 43.18 -77.64 -25.70
C GLU A 311 44.33 -78.13 -26.60
N TRP A 312 44.40 -79.44 -26.86
CA TRP A 312 45.38 -80.05 -27.76
C TRP A 312 44.81 -81.29 -28.45
N GLU A 313 45.31 -81.64 -29.63
CA GLU A 313 44.81 -82.79 -30.40
C GLU A 313 45.71 -84.03 -30.24
N GLY A 314 45.08 -85.22 -30.16
CA GLY A 314 45.75 -86.52 -30.15
C GLY A 314 44.78 -87.68 -30.46
N SER A 315 45.18 -88.61 -31.33
CA SER A 315 44.31 -89.67 -31.88
C SER A 315 44.13 -90.89 -30.96
N VAL A 316 42.88 -91.36 -30.88
CA VAL A 316 42.35 -92.55 -30.15
C VAL A 316 42.51 -93.80 -31.07
N TYR A 317 42.93 -95.02 -30.66
CA TYR A 317 42.27 -96.12 -29.90
C TYR A 317 43.32 -97.25 -29.69
N ARG A 318 43.34 -98.19 -28.72
CA ARG A 318 42.35 -98.82 -27.82
C ARG A 318 43.09 -99.55 -26.67
N SER A 319 42.89 -99.19 -25.40
CA SER A 319 42.91 -100.07 -24.20
C SER A 319 42.56 -99.26 -22.94
N THR A 320 41.57 -99.75 -22.18
CA THR A 320 41.15 -99.43 -20.79
C THR A 320 41.62 -98.10 -20.12
N ILE A 321 40.71 -97.09 -20.15
CA ILE A 321 40.49 -95.83 -19.39
C ILE A 321 41.27 -95.63 -18.04
N PRO A 322 41.62 -94.38 -17.59
CA PRO A 322 41.12 -93.04 -18.02
C PRO A 322 42.17 -92.02 -18.45
N GLY A 323 41.79 -91.16 -19.39
CA GLY A 323 42.48 -89.91 -19.68
C GLY A 323 42.35 -89.42 -21.11
N ASN A 324 41.15 -89.49 -21.70
CA ASN A 324 40.87 -88.96 -23.03
C ASN A 324 40.57 -87.44 -22.98
N THR A 325 41.31 -86.70 -22.15
CA THR A 325 41.15 -85.25 -21.99
C THR A 325 42.12 -84.56 -22.89
N THR A 326 41.59 -84.04 -24.00
CA THR A 326 42.25 -83.11 -24.92
C THR A 326 42.18 -81.66 -24.41
N THR A 327 41.69 -81.44 -23.18
CA THR A 327 41.49 -80.10 -22.58
C THR A 327 41.83 -80.07 -21.09
N CYS A 328 42.34 -78.95 -20.58
CA CYS A 328 42.63 -78.73 -19.15
C CYS A 328 42.43 -77.25 -18.76
N THR A 329 41.88 -76.99 -17.56
CA THR A 329 41.71 -75.63 -17.02
C THR A 329 42.56 -75.44 -15.76
N ILE A 330 43.34 -74.36 -15.73
CA ILE A 330 44.13 -73.90 -14.59
C ILE A 330 43.34 -72.79 -13.87
N LEU A 331 43.19 -72.89 -12.55
CA LEU A 331 42.41 -71.97 -11.71
C LEU A 331 43.34 -71.19 -10.74
N GLU A 332 42.82 -70.14 -10.12
CA GLU A 332 43.50 -69.29 -9.11
C GLU A 332 44.74 -68.53 -9.63
N LEU A 333 44.67 -68.06 -10.88
CA LEU A 333 45.72 -67.24 -11.48
C LEU A 333 45.53 -65.75 -11.14
N GLN A 334 46.61 -64.98 -11.14
CA GLN A 334 46.57 -63.53 -10.96
C GLN A 334 46.25 -62.85 -12.28
N ALA A 335 45.43 -61.80 -12.24
CA ALA A 335 45.03 -61.02 -13.41
C ALA A 335 46.19 -60.21 -14.00
N GLY A 336 46.27 -60.17 -15.34
CA GLY A 336 47.29 -59.42 -16.08
C GLY A 336 48.72 -59.97 -15.93
N MET A 337 48.88 -61.28 -15.74
CA MET A 337 50.18 -61.95 -15.57
C MET A 337 50.43 -62.96 -16.69
N GLU A 338 51.69 -63.07 -17.13
CA GLU A 338 52.13 -64.06 -18.11
C GLU A 338 52.47 -65.39 -17.44
N TYR A 339 51.90 -66.48 -17.96
CA TYR A 339 52.19 -67.85 -17.53
C TYR A 339 52.79 -68.66 -18.68
N ASN A 340 53.91 -69.33 -18.42
CA ASN A 340 54.53 -70.26 -19.36
C ASN A 340 54.14 -71.70 -19.00
N ILE A 341 53.38 -72.37 -19.89
CA ILE A 341 52.77 -73.67 -19.62
C ILE A 341 53.36 -74.73 -20.55
N ASN A 342 53.85 -75.83 -19.98
CA ASN A 342 54.49 -76.93 -20.71
C ASN A 342 53.64 -78.21 -20.63
N VAL A 343 53.30 -78.79 -21.80
CA VAL A 343 52.51 -80.01 -21.95
C VAL A 343 53.35 -81.10 -22.63
N PHE A 344 53.34 -82.32 -22.09
CA PHE A 344 54.16 -83.44 -22.58
C PHE A 344 53.27 -84.62 -23.01
N ALA A 345 53.58 -85.27 -24.13
CA ALA A 345 52.96 -86.53 -24.54
C ALA A 345 53.82 -87.72 -24.09
N VAL A 346 53.18 -88.79 -23.59
CA VAL A 346 53.88 -89.96 -23.04
C VAL A 346 53.34 -91.23 -23.69
N ILE A 347 54.20 -91.96 -24.41
CA ILE A 347 53.88 -93.27 -25.01
C ILE A 347 54.93 -94.28 -24.54
N ASN A 348 54.51 -95.39 -23.92
CA ASN A 348 55.38 -96.47 -23.39
C ASN A 348 56.59 -95.96 -22.56
N ASN A 349 56.36 -95.06 -21.60
CA ASN A 349 57.40 -94.43 -20.75
C ASN A 349 58.46 -93.58 -21.46
N THR A 350 58.35 -93.38 -22.78
CA THR A 350 59.11 -92.38 -23.52
C THR A 350 58.30 -91.08 -23.62
N ILE A 351 58.91 -89.97 -23.25
CA ILE A 351 58.31 -88.64 -23.21
C ILE A 351 58.68 -87.89 -24.50
N SER A 352 57.72 -87.21 -25.11
CA SER A 352 57.98 -86.30 -26.21
C SER A 352 58.76 -85.06 -25.75
N VAL A 353 59.25 -84.26 -26.69
CA VAL A 353 59.61 -82.87 -26.38
C VAL A 353 58.36 -82.10 -25.89
N PRO A 354 58.49 -81.14 -24.95
CA PRO A 354 57.35 -80.36 -24.48
C PRO A 354 56.75 -79.51 -25.59
N ALA A 355 55.43 -79.50 -25.67
CA ALA A 355 54.69 -78.42 -26.30
C ALA A 355 54.52 -77.30 -25.26
N SER A 356 55.15 -76.16 -25.50
CA SER A 356 55.09 -74.99 -24.62
C SER A 356 54.17 -73.92 -25.21
N ILE A 357 53.38 -73.27 -24.36
CA ILE A 357 52.60 -72.10 -24.73
C ILE A 357 52.67 -71.05 -23.63
N THR A 358 52.92 -69.80 -24.02
CA THR A 358 52.85 -68.63 -23.14
C THR A 358 51.48 -67.98 -23.29
N VAL A 359 50.83 -67.72 -22.16
CA VAL A 359 49.46 -67.19 -22.10
C VAL A 359 49.36 -66.10 -21.03
N TRP A 360 48.75 -64.98 -21.37
CA TRP A 360 48.49 -63.86 -20.48
C TRP A 360 47.07 -63.92 -19.93
N THR A 361 46.89 -63.86 -18.60
CA THR A 361 45.56 -63.64 -18.01
C THR A 361 45.07 -62.22 -18.29
N TYR A 362 43.75 -62.04 -18.44
CA TYR A 362 43.19 -60.69 -18.66
C TYR A 362 43.31 -59.81 -17.41
N LEU A 363 43.34 -58.49 -17.57
CA LEU A 363 43.20 -57.55 -16.45
C LEU A 363 41.74 -57.57 -15.94
N SER A 364 41.56 -57.55 -14.61
CA SER A 364 40.22 -57.44 -14.02
C SER A 364 39.56 -56.13 -14.42
N SER A 365 38.25 -56.14 -14.61
CA SER A 365 37.46 -54.94 -14.87
C SER A 365 37.13 -54.20 -13.58
N PRO A 366 37.21 -52.85 -13.56
CA PRO A 366 36.77 -52.06 -12.41
C PRO A 366 35.28 -52.23 -12.10
N ASP A 367 34.94 -52.11 -10.81
CA ASP A 367 33.55 -52.10 -10.33
C ASP A 367 32.79 -50.80 -10.71
N VAL A 368 31.50 -50.73 -10.40
CA VAL A 368 30.60 -49.63 -10.77
C VAL A 368 31.10 -48.25 -10.32
N LEU A 369 30.99 -47.26 -11.22
CA LEU A 369 31.31 -45.85 -10.96
C LEU A 369 30.25 -45.18 -10.08
N VAL A 370 30.69 -44.40 -9.09
CA VAL A 370 29.81 -43.65 -8.18
C VAL A 370 30.05 -42.14 -8.33
N PHE A 371 28.97 -41.39 -8.64
CA PHE A 371 29.01 -39.92 -8.73
C PHE A 371 28.70 -39.29 -7.37
N ARG A 372 29.58 -38.44 -6.84
CA ARG A 372 29.38 -37.77 -5.53
C ARG A 372 28.81 -36.36 -5.64
N SER A 373 29.34 -35.57 -6.57
CA SER A 373 28.96 -34.17 -6.77
C SER A 373 28.84 -33.88 -8.26
N ILE A 374 27.75 -33.23 -8.65
CA ILE A 374 27.44 -32.84 -10.03
C ILE A 374 27.05 -31.36 -9.99
N THR A 375 27.80 -30.52 -10.69
CA THR A 375 27.52 -29.08 -10.87
C THR A 375 27.15 -28.81 -12.34
N GLU A 376 26.97 -27.54 -12.72
CA GLU A 376 26.75 -27.18 -14.13
C GLU A 376 27.99 -27.44 -14.99
N THR A 377 29.20 -27.48 -14.41
CA THR A 377 30.45 -27.56 -15.19
C THR A 377 31.46 -28.58 -14.68
N SER A 378 31.14 -29.33 -13.62
CA SER A 378 32.02 -30.34 -13.05
C SER A 378 31.30 -31.57 -12.52
N VAL A 379 31.97 -32.72 -12.61
CA VAL A 379 31.49 -33.99 -12.07
C VAL A 379 32.60 -34.66 -11.27
N GLU A 380 32.29 -35.10 -10.06
CA GLU A 380 33.17 -35.88 -9.18
C GLU A 380 32.79 -37.36 -9.20
N VAL A 381 33.72 -38.20 -9.66
CA VAL A 381 33.55 -39.65 -9.85
C VAL A 381 34.46 -40.41 -8.88
N HIS A 382 33.95 -41.51 -8.33
CA HIS A 382 34.63 -42.40 -7.39
C HIS A 382 34.50 -43.87 -7.79
N TRP A 383 35.53 -44.67 -7.53
CA TRP A 383 35.55 -46.13 -7.78
C TRP A 383 36.37 -46.89 -6.74
N GLN A 384 36.28 -48.23 -6.74
CA GLN A 384 37.04 -49.08 -5.81
C GLN A 384 38.44 -49.42 -6.38
N PRO A 385 39.50 -49.43 -5.55
CA PRO A 385 40.85 -49.81 -5.98
C PRO A 385 40.99 -51.33 -6.11
N PHE A 386 41.89 -51.78 -6.98
CA PHE A 386 42.29 -53.19 -7.03
C PHE A 386 43.24 -53.57 -5.89
N TYR A 387 43.20 -54.84 -5.48
CA TYR A 387 44.05 -55.38 -4.41
C TYR A 387 45.47 -55.79 -4.87
N TYR A 388 45.76 -55.69 -6.17
CA TYR A 388 47.04 -56.03 -6.79
C TYR A 388 47.64 -54.83 -7.54
N SER A 389 48.93 -54.89 -7.89
CA SER A 389 49.66 -53.78 -8.53
C SER A 389 49.42 -53.71 -10.06
N PHE A 390 49.19 -52.50 -10.56
CA PHE A 390 49.03 -52.14 -11.98
C PHE A 390 49.49 -50.69 -12.22
N ASP A 391 49.55 -50.24 -13.47
CA ASP A 391 50.25 -48.99 -13.83
C ASP A 391 49.42 -47.74 -13.56
N GLY A 392 48.11 -47.80 -13.79
CA GLY A 392 47.22 -46.67 -13.58
C GLY A 392 45.82 -46.86 -14.09
N TRP A 393 44.99 -45.85 -13.92
CA TRP A 393 43.65 -45.76 -14.47
C TRP A 393 43.65 -44.83 -15.69
N GLU A 394 42.73 -45.05 -16.61
CA GLU A 394 42.40 -44.10 -17.67
C GLU A 394 40.90 -43.82 -17.59
N ILE A 395 40.55 -42.55 -17.35
CA ILE A 395 39.17 -42.09 -17.31
C ILE A 395 38.89 -41.20 -18.51
N SER A 396 37.78 -41.43 -19.19
CA SER A 396 37.34 -40.62 -20.33
C SER A 396 35.91 -40.12 -20.14
N PHE A 397 35.66 -38.85 -20.47
CA PHE A 397 34.34 -38.22 -20.49
C PHE A 397 33.99 -37.89 -21.94
N ILE A 398 33.06 -38.63 -22.51
CA ILE A 398 32.66 -38.52 -23.91
C ILE A 398 31.27 -37.89 -23.98
N PRO A 399 31.09 -36.68 -24.55
CA PRO A 399 29.77 -36.09 -24.76
C PRO A 399 28.97 -36.92 -25.77
N LYS A 400 27.67 -37.10 -25.53
CA LYS A 400 26.82 -37.99 -26.35
C LYS A 400 26.73 -37.59 -27.83
N ASP A 401 26.78 -36.29 -28.12
CA ASP A 401 26.55 -35.75 -29.46
C ASP A 401 27.86 -35.54 -30.28
N ASN A 402 29.04 -35.84 -29.73
CA ASN A 402 30.35 -35.55 -30.36
C ASN A 402 31.38 -36.68 -30.13
N ASP A 403 32.14 -37.06 -31.16
CA ASP A 403 33.21 -38.10 -31.08
C ASP A 403 34.50 -37.64 -30.34
N GLY A 404 34.47 -36.48 -29.68
CA GLY A 404 35.62 -35.91 -28.96
C GLY A 404 35.45 -35.99 -27.44
N GLY A 405 36.12 -36.96 -26.81
CA GLY A 405 36.13 -37.14 -25.35
C GLY A 405 37.34 -36.52 -24.66
N MET A 406 37.16 -36.11 -23.41
CA MET A 406 38.27 -35.70 -22.53
C MET A 406 38.81 -36.95 -21.82
N THR A 407 40.04 -37.37 -22.13
CA THR A 407 40.67 -38.55 -21.53
C THR A 407 41.85 -38.14 -20.65
N THR A 408 41.93 -38.70 -19.44
CA THR A 408 42.99 -38.46 -18.47
C THR A 408 43.52 -39.78 -17.92
N GLN A 409 44.83 -39.94 -17.86
CA GLN A 409 45.48 -41.06 -17.19
C GLN A 409 45.84 -40.67 -15.75
N LEU A 410 45.52 -41.55 -14.80
CA LEU A 410 45.66 -41.36 -13.37
C LEU A 410 46.56 -42.47 -12.80
N PRO A 411 47.39 -42.17 -11.78
CA PRO A 411 48.13 -43.20 -11.05
C PRO A 411 47.19 -44.25 -10.40
N SER A 412 47.70 -45.47 -10.19
CA SER A 412 46.94 -46.58 -9.60
C SER A 412 46.47 -46.35 -8.16
N THR A 413 47.04 -45.37 -7.46
CA THR A 413 46.66 -44.96 -6.09
C THR A 413 45.41 -44.08 -6.02
N ILE A 414 44.95 -43.53 -7.15
CA ILE A 414 43.80 -42.63 -7.20
C ILE A 414 42.51 -43.43 -7.37
N THR A 415 41.51 -43.11 -6.55
CA THR A 415 40.17 -43.72 -6.57
C THR A 415 39.04 -42.70 -6.71
N SER A 416 39.39 -41.43 -6.90
CA SER A 416 38.44 -40.34 -7.17
C SER A 416 39.02 -39.31 -8.14
N PHE A 417 38.16 -38.75 -8.98
CA PHE A 417 38.55 -37.75 -9.97
C PHE A 417 37.44 -36.72 -10.20
N VAL A 418 37.82 -35.44 -10.27
CA VAL A 418 36.92 -34.33 -10.55
C VAL A 418 37.22 -33.80 -11.94
N GLN A 419 36.29 -34.01 -12.87
CA GLN A 419 36.36 -33.40 -14.20
C GLN A 419 35.72 -32.01 -14.14
N THR A 420 36.45 -30.98 -14.57
CA THR A 420 35.95 -29.60 -14.69
C THR A 420 35.90 -29.17 -16.16
N GLY A 421 35.19 -28.07 -16.45
CA GLY A 421 35.07 -27.55 -17.82
C GLY A 421 34.05 -28.28 -18.70
N LEU A 422 33.13 -29.02 -18.10
CA LEU A 422 32.02 -29.67 -18.79
C LEU A 422 30.97 -28.63 -19.22
N ARG A 423 30.29 -28.88 -20.34
CA ARG A 423 29.16 -28.06 -20.83
C ARG A 423 27.91 -28.29 -19.96
N PRO A 424 27.24 -27.22 -19.49
CA PRO A 424 25.99 -27.32 -18.74
C PRO A 424 24.84 -28.02 -19.46
N GLY A 425 24.08 -28.82 -18.72
CA GLY A 425 22.93 -29.59 -19.20
C GLY A 425 23.26 -30.69 -20.22
N GLU A 426 24.54 -31.01 -20.42
CA GLU A 426 24.99 -32.00 -21.40
C GLU A 426 25.20 -33.38 -20.76
N GLU A 427 24.89 -34.44 -21.52
CA GLU A 427 25.04 -35.83 -21.11
C GLU A 427 26.43 -36.38 -21.53
N TYR A 428 27.17 -36.89 -20.56
CA TYR A 428 28.51 -37.47 -20.74
C TYR A 428 28.50 -38.95 -20.40
N THR A 429 29.12 -39.74 -21.27
CA THR A 429 29.48 -41.13 -21.03
C THR A 429 30.86 -41.17 -20.41
N VAL A 430 30.95 -41.65 -19.18
CA VAL A 430 32.20 -41.79 -18.42
C VAL A 430 32.68 -43.23 -18.52
N ASN A 431 33.85 -43.43 -19.11
CA ASN A 431 34.49 -44.74 -19.16
C ASN A 431 35.74 -44.75 -18.28
N LEU A 432 35.91 -45.79 -17.48
CA LEU A 432 37.11 -46.02 -16.68
C LEU A 432 37.73 -47.38 -17.06
N VAL A 433 39.04 -47.37 -17.31
CA VAL A 433 39.82 -48.54 -17.73
C VAL A 433 41.06 -48.64 -16.85
N ALA A 434 41.44 -49.84 -16.43
CA ALA A 434 42.74 -50.08 -15.79
C ALA A 434 43.81 -50.36 -16.85
N LEU A 435 44.99 -49.77 -16.67
CA LEU A 435 46.15 -49.89 -17.54
C LEU A 435 47.25 -50.71 -16.86
N ARG A 436 47.86 -51.62 -17.63
CA ARG A 436 49.10 -52.32 -17.24
C ARG A 436 49.87 -52.76 -18.48
N ASP A 437 51.13 -52.37 -18.56
CA ASP A 437 52.01 -52.48 -19.72
C ASP A 437 51.36 -51.93 -21.01
N GLN A 438 50.96 -52.81 -21.95
CA GLN A 438 50.22 -52.47 -23.17
C GLN A 438 48.77 -53.00 -23.17
N GLY A 439 48.33 -53.62 -22.08
CA GLY A 439 46.99 -54.17 -21.91
C GLY A 439 46.01 -53.17 -21.29
N ARG A 440 44.75 -53.22 -21.75
CA ARG A 440 43.63 -52.45 -21.19
C ARG A 440 42.58 -53.42 -20.64
N SER A 441 42.05 -53.14 -19.45
CA SER A 441 40.90 -53.89 -18.93
C SER A 441 39.65 -53.64 -19.79
N GLN A 442 38.60 -54.43 -19.58
CA GLN A 442 37.28 -54.03 -20.09
C GLN A 442 36.84 -52.71 -19.43
N PRO A 443 36.23 -51.77 -20.19
CA PRO A 443 35.81 -50.48 -19.65
C PRO A 443 34.55 -50.61 -18.79
N VAL A 444 34.55 -50.00 -17.60
CA VAL A 444 33.31 -49.73 -16.88
C VAL A 444 32.74 -48.40 -17.39
N THR A 445 31.47 -48.41 -17.77
CA THR A 445 30.80 -47.27 -18.40
C THR A 445 29.62 -46.81 -17.54
N ALA A 446 29.52 -45.50 -17.29
CA ALA A 446 28.36 -44.89 -16.64
C ALA A 446 28.02 -43.54 -17.28
N THR A 447 26.75 -43.18 -17.32
CA THR A 447 26.29 -41.90 -17.90
C THR A 447 25.95 -40.90 -16.81
N VAL A 448 26.33 -39.64 -16.99
CA VAL A 448 26.03 -38.53 -16.08
C VAL A 448 25.60 -37.30 -16.87
N THR A 449 24.57 -36.59 -16.38
CA THR A 449 24.13 -35.31 -16.95
C THR A 449 24.49 -34.18 -16.00
N THR A 450 25.19 -33.18 -16.50
CA THR A 450 25.52 -31.95 -15.74
C THR A 450 24.27 -31.12 -15.46
N LEU A 451 24.28 -30.30 -14.41
CA LEU A 451 23.15 -29.42 -14.11
C LEU A 451 22.97 -28.34 -15.19
N ILE A 452 21.75 -27.82 -15.32
CA ILE A 452 21.41 -26.74 -16.25
C ILE A 452 21.81 -25.41 -15.61
N ASP A 453 22.62 -24.61 -16.31
CA ASP A 453 22.91 -23.25 -15.85
C ASP A 453 21.68 -22.35 -16.02
N GLY A 454 21.44 -21.48 -15.04
CA GLY A 454 20.30 -20.58 -15.05
C GLY A 454 20.56 -19.31 -15.85
N PRO A 455 19.48 -18.56 -16.21
CA PRO A 455 19.60 -17.20 -16.71
C PRO A 455 20.35 -16.30 -15.73
N THR A 456 21.12 -15.34 -16.25
CA THR A 456 21.91 -14.39 -15.43
C THR A 456 21.56 -12.94 -15.76
N GLN A 457 21.94 -11.99 -14.92
CA GLN A 457 21.74 -10.54 -15.16
C GLN A 457 20.28 -10.13 -15.43
N LEU A 458 19.37 -10.42 -14.51
CA LEU A 458 17.97 -10.00 -14.60
C LEU A 458 17.83 -8.51 -14.25
N ILE A 459 17.38 -7.71 -15.20
CA ILE A 459 17.20 -6.25 -15.08
C ILE A 459 15.77 -5.88 -15.46
N VAL A 460 15.19 -4.94 -14.72
CA VAL A 460 13.89 -4.33 -15.06
C VAL A 460 14.12 -2.87 -15.43
N ARG A 461 13.65 -2.47 -16.61
CA ARG A 461 13.74 -1.09 -17.13
C ARG A 461 12.38 -0.62 -17.67
N ASP A 462 12.28 0.66 -17.97
CA ASP A 462 11.09 1.29 -18.59
C ASP A 462 9.80 0.93 -17.85
N VAL A 463 9.82 1.08 -16.52
CA VAL A 463 8.68 0.79 -15.66
C VAL A 463 7.70 1.95 -15.73
N SER A 464 6.47 1.67 -16.11
CA SER A 464 5.33 2.60 -16.10
C SER A 464 4.33 2.17 -15.02
N ASP A 465 3.13 2.73 -15.05
CA ASP A 465 2.03 2.36 -14.15
C ASP A 465 1.49 0.94 -14.42
N THR A 466 1.50 0.49 -15.67
CA THR A 466 0.87 -0.76 -16.11
C THR A 466 1.80 -1.71 -16.88
N VAL A 467 2.98 -1.24 -17.26
CA VAL A 467 3.96 -2.00 -18.08
C VAL A 467 5.34 -1.95 -17.44
N ALA A 468 6.08 -3.05 -17.50
CA ALA A 468 7.50 -3.09 -17.13
C ALA A 468 8.28 -3.97 -18.11
N PHE A 469 9.49 -3.57 -18.45
CA PHE A 469 10.34 -4.32 -19.37
C PHE A 469 11.40 -5.11 -18.62
N VAL A 470 11.43 -6.43 -18.82
CA VAL A 470 12.33 -7.35 -18.12
C VAL A 470 13.31 -7.92 -19.12
N GLU A 471 14.61 -7.87 -18.80
CA GLU A 471 15.71 -8.34 -19.64
C GLU A 471 16.63 -9.26 -18.84
N TRP A 472 17.16 -10.31 -19.47
CA TRP A 472 18.07 -11.27 -18.87
C TRP A 472 19.05 -11.83 -19.90
N THR A 473 20.17 -12.35 -19.42
CA THR A 473 21.14 -13.10 -20.22
C THR A 473 20.73 -14.58 -20.28
N PRO A 474 20.47 -15.15 -21.48
CA PRO A 474 20.07 -16.56 -21.63
C PRO A 474 21.11 -17.55 -21.08
N PRO A 475 20.68 -18.74 -20.62
CA PRO A 475 21.59 -19.78 -20.14
C PRO A 475 22.43 -20.36 -21.30
N ARG A 476 23.61 -20.89 -20.97
CA ARG A 476 24.54 -21.49 -21.94
C ARG A 476 24.11 -22.91 -22.32
N ALA A 477 23.42 -23.62 -21.43
CA ALA A 477 22.80 -24.91 -21.70
C ALA A 477 21.71 -24.77 -22.77
N LYS A 478 21.61 -25.77 -23.66
CA LYS A 478 20.45 -25.90 -24.55
C LYS A 478 19.22 -26.17 -23.70
N ILE A 479 18.26 -25.24 -23.68
CA ILE A 479 17.00 -25.35 -22.94
C ILE A 479 15.81 -25.47 -23.90
N ASP A 480 14.72 -26.09 -23.44
CA ASP A 480 13.50 -26.25 -24.24
C ASP A 480 12.63 -24.98 -24.19
N GLN A 481 12.60 -24.33 -23.02
CA GLN A 481 11.82 -23.11 -22.78
C GLN A 481 12.39 -22.30 -21.62
N ILE A 482 12.06 -21.01 -21.60
CA ILE A 482 12.29 -20.11 -20.46
C ILE A 482 10.97 -19.98 -19.69
N VAL A 483 11.04 -20.05 -18.36
CA VAL A 483 9.88 -19.86 -17.50
C VAL A 483 10.05 -18.55 -16.74
N LEU A 484 9.19 -17.57 -17.05
CA LEU A 484 9.11 -16.29 -16.36
C LEU A 484 7.92 -16.32 -15.40
N ARG A 485 8.13 -15.99 -14.13
CA ARG A 485 7.06 -15.88 -13.13
C ARG A 485 7.07 -14.50 -12.51
N TYR A 486 5.92 -13.85 -12.39
CA TYR A 486 5.83 -12.62 -11.61
C TYR A 486 4.58 -12.57 -10.75
N GLY A 487 4.64 -11.80 -9.67
CA GLY A 487 3.51 -11.61 -8.75
C GLY A 487 3.78 -10.49 -7.75
N LEU A 488 2.75 -10.09 -7.01
CA LEU A 488 2.87 -9.07 -5.98
C LEU A 488 3.75 -9.58 -4.82
N VAL A 489 4.65 -8.71 -4.33
CA VAL A 489 5.51 -9.02 -3.19
C VAL A 489 4.65 -9.17 -1.93
N GLY A 490 4.77 -10.30 -1.24
CA GLY A 490 4.04 -10.57 0.01
C GLY A 490 2.55 -10.95 -0.14
N GLY A 491 2.04 -11.12 -1.37
CA GLY A 491 0.68 -11.62 -1.60
C GLY A 491 0.59 -13.14 -1.55
N GLU A 492 -0.45 -13.69 -0.91
CA GLU A 492 -0.82 -15.13 -0.95
C GLU A 492 -1.44 -15.55 -2.31
N GLY A 493 -1.13 -14.83 -3.40
CA GLY A 493 -1.71 -15.05 -4.73
C GLY A 493 -0.86 -15.96 -5.62
N PRO A 494 -1.47 -16.70 -6.57
CA PRO A 494 -0.71 -17.46 -7.57
C PRO A 494 0.10 -16.51 -8.45
N ARG A 495 1.41 -16.77 -8.57
CA ARG A 495 2.28 -16.03 -9.49
C ARG A 495 1.91 -16.36 -10.94
N THR A 496 1.77 -15.33 -11.76
CA THR A 496 1.53 -15.51 -13.19
C THR A 496 2.77 -16.11 -13.83
N THR A 497 2.61 -17.21 -14.54
CA THR A 497 3.73 -17.97 -15.14
C THR A 497 3.61 -17.98 -16.66
N PHE A 498 4.65 -17.50 -17.34
CA PHE A 498 4.78 -17.50 -18.79
C PHE A 498 5.85 -18.48 -19.22
N ARG A 499 5.54 -19.29 -20.25
CA ARG A 499 6.49 -20.18 -20.91
C ARG A 499 6.90 -19.56 -22.24
N LEU A 500 8.14 -19.12 -22.30
CA LEU A 500 8.72 -18.34 -23.37
C LEU A 500 9.64 -19.21 -24.23
N GLN A 501 9.85 -18.79 -25.48
CA GLN A 501 10.81 -19.41 -26.39
C GLN A 501 12.24 -19.30 -25.81
N PRO A 502 13.08 -20.33 -26.00
CA PRO A 502 14.42 -20.39 -25.40
C PRO A 502 15.40 -19.34 -25.92
N THR A 503 15.11 -18.70 -27.06
CA THR A 503 15.93 -17.64 -27.65
C THR A 503 15.63 -16.24 -27.11
N LEU A 504 14.56 -16.07 -26.32
CA LEU A 504 14.18 -14.77 -25.78
C LEU A 504 15.10 -14.36 -24.63
N SER A 505 15.58 -13.12 -24.68
CA SER A 505 16.36 -12.46 -23.63
C SER A 505 15.62 -11.31 -22.96
N GLN A 506 14.39 -11.02 -23.41
CA GLN A 506 13.60 -9.90 -22.90
C GLN A 506 12.10 -10.16 -23.04
N TYR A 507 11.31 -9.54 -22.17
CA TYR A 507 9.85 -9.63 -22.17
C TYR A 507 9.19 -8.39 -21.57
N SER A 508 8.07 -7.97 -22.16
CA SER A 508 7.25 -6.86 -21.66
C SER A 508 6.12 -7.41 -20.79
N LEU A 509 6.15 -7.10 -19.50
CA LEU A 509 5.06 -7.35 -18.57
C LEU A 509 3.99 -6.29 -18.78
N GLN A 510 2.74 -6.71 -19.01
CA GLN A 510 1.60 -5.82 -19.25
C GLN A 510 0.50 -6.08 -18.22
N VAL A 511 -0.43 -5.13 -18.09
CA VAL A 511 -1.59 -5.24 -17.18
C VAL A 511 -1.14 -5.36 -15.72
N LEU A 512 -0.11 -4.60 -15.34
CA LEU A 512 0.33 -4.47 -13.96
C LEU A 512 -0.56 -3.49 -13.21
N ARG A 513 -0.66 -3.65 -11.87
CA ARG A 513 -1.40 -2.72 -11.02
C ARG A 513 -0.54 -1.49 -10.73
N PRO A 514 -1.05 -0.25 -10.95
CA PRO A 514 -0.34 0.97 -10.59
C PRO A 514 0.07 1.03 -9.12
N GLY A 515 1.20 1.67 -8.82
CA GLY A 515 1.72 1.90 -7.47
C GLY A 515 1.96 0.63 -6.63
N SER A 516 2.17 -0.52 -7.28
CA SER A 516 2.27 -1.84 -6.64
C SER A 516 3.67 -2.45 -6.80
N ARG A 517 4.10 -3.24 -5.81
CA ARG A 517 5.42 -3.88 -5.77
C ARG A 517 5.34 -5.31 -6.29
N TYR A 518 6.15 -5.62 -7.30
CA TYR A 518 6.19 -6.92 -7.99
C TYR A 518 7.57 -7.59 -7.82
N GLU A 519 7.57 -8.91 -7.67
CA GLU A 519 8.74 -9.76 -7.83
C GLU A 519 8.63 -10.51 -9.16
N VAL A 520 9.70 -10.49 -9.96
CA VAL A 520 9.82 -11.27 -11.19
C VAL A 520 10.97 -12.26 -11.07
N THR A 521 10.74 -13.49 -11.52
CA THR A 521 11.71 -14.59 -11.51
C THR A 521 11.81 -15.24 -12.88
N VAL A 522 13.02 -15.64 -13.28
CA VAL A 522 13.30 -16.27 -14.57
C VAL A 522 14.16 -17.50 -14.38
N SER A 523 13.80 -18.60 -15.05
CA SER A 523 14.52 -19.88 -15.04
C SER A 523 14.47 -20.56 -16.42
N GLY A 524 15.42 -21.45 -16.69
CA GLY A 524 15.44 -22.30 -17.89
C GLY A 524 14.92 -23.70 -17.57
N VAL A 525 14.21 -24.33 -18.50
CA VAL A 525 13.72 -25.70 -18.34
C VAL A 525 14.19 -26.57 -19.50
N ARG A 526 14.74 -27.75 -19.19
CA ARG A 526 15.14 -28.78 -20.18
C ARG A 526 14.69 -30.15 -19.70
N ARG A 527 13.95 -30.89 -20.55
CA ARG A 527 13.44 -32.26 -20.28
C ARG A 527 12.75 -32.42 -18.91
N GLY A 528 12.04 -31.38 -18.46
CA GLY A 528 11.32 -31.36 -17.19
C GLY A 528 12.13 -30.92 -15.96
N ASN A 529 13.46 -30.76 -16.08
CA ASN A 529 14.30 -30.20 -15.02
C ASN A 529 14.43 -28.68 -15.18
N GLU A 530 14.26 -27.96 -14.07
CA GLU A 530 14.37 -26.50 -14.01
C GLU A 530 15.76 -26.10 -13.50
N SER A 531 16.37 -25.08 -14.12
CA SER A 531 17.63 -24.49 -13.67
C SER A 531 17.44 -23.70 -12.37
N GLY A 532 18.54 -23.23 -11.78
CA GLY A 532 18.47 -22.15 -10.80
C GLY A 532 17.70 -20.94 -11.36
N SER A 533 16.87 -20.31 -10.53
CA SER A 533 16.10 -19.11 -10.91
C SER A 533 16.76 -17.83 -10.39
N ILE A 534 16.75 -16.77 -11.20
CA ILE A 534 17.13 -15.43 -10.77
C ILE A 534 15.86 -14.59 -10.51
N SER A 535 15.85 -13.80 -9.44
CA SER A 535 14.73 -12.91 -9.08
C SER A 535 15.16 -11.47 -8.85
N THR A 536 14.25 -10.53 -9.12
CA THR A 536 14.40 -9.11 -8.81
C THR A 536 13.03 -8.49 -8.52
N GLU A 537 13.03 -7.38 -7.80
CA GLU A 537 11.81 -6.66 -7.43
C GLU A 537 11.78 -5.26 -8.05
N PHE A 538 10.58 -4.81 -8.39
CA PHE A 538 10.35 -3.45 -8.90
C PHE A 538 8.98 -2.94 -8.45
N THR A 539 8.79 -1.62 -8.50
CA THR A 539 7.52 -0.97 -8.15
C THR A 539 7.02 -0.21 -9.38
N THR A 540 5.76 -0.42 -9.75
CA THR A 540 5.13 0.32 -10.84
C THR A 540 4.87 1.78 -10.46
N GLU A 541 4.82 2.66 -11.46
CA GLU A 541 4.48 4.06 -11.24
C GLU A 541 3.01 4.25 -10.83
N ILE A 542 2.67 5.44 -10.34
CA ILE A 542 1.31 5.82 -9.98
C ILE A 542 0.58 6.25 -11.26
N ASP A 543 -0.64 5.75 -11.47
CA ASP A 543 -1.44 6.13 -12.62
C ASP A 543 -1.90 7.59 -12.53
N ALA A 544 -1.86 8.29 -13.67
CA ALA A 544 -2.38 9.65 -13.75
C ALA A 544 -3.91 9.66 -13.61
N PRO A 545 -4.49 10.70 -13.00
CA PRO A 545 -5.94 10.87 -12.94
C PRO A 545 -6.58 10.81 -14.34
N LYS A 546 -7.67 10.06 -14.47
CA LYS A 546 -8.37 9.87 -15.76
C LYS A 546 -9.63 10.73 -15.82
N ASN A 547 -10.14 10.96 -17.04
CA ASN A 547 -11.41 11.65 -17.29
C ASN A 547 -11.56 13.04 -16.63
N LEU A 548 -10.47 13.81 -16.57
CA LEU A 548 -10.48 15.19 -16.09
C LEU A 548 -11.49 16.02 -16.90
N ARG A 549 -12.49 16.59 -16.22
CA ARG A 549 -13.57 17.38 -16.81
C ARG A 549 -13.87 18.65 -16.01
N LEU A 550 -14.38 19.64 -16.74
CA LEU A 550 -14.90 20.89 -16.17
C LEU A 550 -16.39 20.73 -15.88
N VAL A 551 -16.77 20.80 -14.60
CA VAL A 551 -18.16 20.62 -14.14
C VAL A 551 -18.94 21.92 -14.28
N SER A 552 -18.40 23.00 -13.74
CA SER A 552 -19.01 24.32 -13.77
C SER A 552 -17.94 25.41 -13.83
N LYS A 553 -18.33 26.60 -14.29
CA LYS A 553 -17.43 27.75 -14.39
C LYS A 553 -18.16 29.05 -14.14
N THR A 554 -17.47 29.96 -13.47
CA THR A 554 -17.91 31.35 -13.27
C THR A 554 -16.83 32.31 -13.77
N SER A 555 -16.98 33.60 -13.47
CA SER A 555 -15.96 34.60 -13.80
C SER A 555 -14.71 34.48 -12.91
N THR A 556 -14.82 33.89 -11.72
CA THR A 556 -13.71 33.80 -10.76
C THR A 556 -13.43 32.39 -10.27
N THR A 557 -14.21 31.40 -10.73
CA THR A 557 -14.06 30.01 -10.29
C THR A 557 -14.15 28.99 -11.41
N LEU A 558 -13.45 27.86 -11.25
CA LEU A 558 -13.52 26.68 -12.11
C LEU A 558 -13.69 25.44 -11.23
N GLU A 559 -14.77 24.68 -11.45
CA GLU A 559 -15.02 23.42 -10.75
C GLU A 559 -14.58 22.25 -11.63
N LEU A 560 -13.68 21.43 -11.08
CA LEU A 560 -13.01 20.33 -11.77
C LEU A 560 -13.39 19.01 -11.12
N GLU A 561 -13.49 17.96 -11.94
CA GLU A 561 -13.72 16.59 -11.48
C GLU A 561 -12.89 15.61 -12.30
N TRP A 562 -12.36 14.58 -11.65
CA TRP A 562 -11.58 13.51 -12.28
C TRP A 562 -11.82 12.18 -11.58
N ASP A 563 -11.52 11.10 -12.29
CA ASP A 563 -11.57 9.75 -11.76
C ASP A 563 -10.40 9.50 -10.81
N ASN A 564 -10.68 8.82 -9.71
CA ASN A 564 -9.66 8.47 -8.74
C ASN A 564 -8.65 7.47 -9.34
N SER A 565 -7.37 7.66 -9.01
CA SER A 565 -6.27 6.75 -9.35
C SER A 565 -6.54 5.35 -8.79
N GLU A 566 -6.18 4.34 -9.59
CA GLU A 566 -6.27 2.92 -9.24
C GLU A 566 -5.23 2.56 -8.16
N ALA A 567 -4.08 3.24 -8.17
CA ALA A 567 -3.14 3.19 -7.07
C ALA A 567 -3.75 3.80 -5.79
N GLU A 568 -3.40 3.23 -4.65
CA GLU A 568 -3.82 3.76 -3.35
C GLU A 568 -3.03 5.03 -3.01
N VAL A 569 -3.63 6.19 -3.32
CA VAL A 569 -3.08 7.54 -3.13
C VAL A 569 -3.81 8.30 -2.03
N GLU A 570 -3.10 9.21 -1.35
CA GLU A 570 -3.62 9.98 -0.21
C GLU A 570 -4.32 11.27 -0.67
N SER A 571 -3.76 11.94 -1.67
CA SER A 571 -4.25 13.23 -2.17
C SER A 571 -3.88 13.46 -3.63
N TYR A 572 -4.43 14.51 -4.23
CA TYR A 572 -4.10 15.01 -5.55
C TYR A 572 -3.53 16.42 -5.44
N GLN A 573 -2.47 16.69 -6.19
CA GLN A 573 -1.90 18.02 -6.34
C GLN A 573 -2.40 18.65 -7.63
N VAL A 574 -3.13 19.76 -7.50
CA VAL A 574 -3.62 20.57 -8.62
C VAL A 574 -2.72 21.78 -8.77
N VAL A 575 -2.09 21.92 -9.93
CA VAL A 575 -1.25 23.05 -10.31
C VAL A 575 -1.92 23.80 -11.44
N TYR A 576 -2.09 25.10 -11.33
CA TYR A 576 -2.72 25.90 -12.37
C TYR A 576 -2.05 27.25 -12.54
N SER A 577 -2.12 27.79 -13.76
CA SER A 577 -1.56 29.09 -14.12
C SER A 577 -2.27 29.65 -15.35
N THR A 578 -2.17 30.96 -15.55
CA THR A 578 -2.60 31.55 -16.84
C THR A 578 -1.66 31.08 -17.95
N LEU A 579 -2.16 30.91 -19.18
CA LEU A 579 -1.33 30.47 -20.31
C LEU A 579 -0.16 31.43 -20.65
N ALA A 580 -0.18 32.65 -20.11
CA ALA A 580 0.85 33.67 -20.31
C ALA A 580 1.79 33.84 -19.10
N GLY A 581 1.57 33.11 -17.99
CA GLY A 581 2.20 33.42 -16.71
C GLY A 581 3.43 32.58 -16.36
N ASP A 582 4.41 33.23 -15.74
CA ASP A 582 5.62 32.63 -15.15
C ASP A 582 5.39 32.00 -13.75
N GLN A 583 4.20 32.22 -13.17
CA GLN A 583 3.86 31.84 -11.79
C GLN A 583 2.73 30.80 -11.76
N TYR A 584 2.92 29.75 -10.95
CA TYR A 584 1.99 28.63 -10.79
C TYR A 584 1.43 28.60 -9.38
N ASP A 585 0.11 28.48 -9.28
CA ASP A 585 -0.59 28.23 -8.02
C ASP A 585 -0.77 26.72 -7.80
N LYS A 586 -0.78 26.31 -6.53
CA LYS A 586 -0.84 24.89 -6.13
C LYS A 586 -1.89 24.68 -5.04
N VAL A 587 -2.70 23.64 -5.20
CA VAL A 587 -3.73 23.23 -4.24
C VAL A 587 -3.63 21.72 -4.03
N ILE A 588 -3.63 21.29 -2.76
CA ILE A 588 -3.67 19.87 -2.40
C ILE A 588 -5.12 19.49 -2.07
N VAL A 589 -5.63 18.47 -2.74
CA VAL A 589 -7.02 18.00 -2.64
C VAL A 589 -7.00 16.58 -2.08
N PRO A 590 -7.59 16.32 -0.90
CA PRO A 590 -7.65 14.96 -0.36
C PRO A 590 -8.50 14.06 -1.28
N ARG A 591 -8.12 12.78 -1.38
CA ARG A 591 -8.90 11.80 -2.15
C ARG A 591 -10.28 11.62 -1.52
N ASN A 592 -11.32 11.69 -2.34
CA ASN A 592 -12.69 11.42 -1.91
C ASN A 592 -12.98 9.91 -1.85
N GLU A 593 -13.90 9.46 -0.98
CA GLU A 593 -14.27 8.04 -0.83
C GLU A 593 -15.01 7.46 -2.06
N GLY A 594 -15.54 8.32 -2.92
CA GLY A 594 -16.22 7.93 -4.16
C GLY A 594 -15.30 7.53 -5.31
N ALA A 595 -15.90 7.27 -6.48
CA ALA A 595 -15.15 6.98 -7.71
C ALA A 595 -14.42 8.20 -8.29
N THR A 596 -14.92 9.42 -8.03
CA THR A 596 -14.35 10.67 -8.52
C THR A 596 -13.99 11.61 -7.36
N THR A 597 -12.98 12.45 -7.58
CA THR A 597 -12.62 13.57 -6.72
C THR A 597 -12.92 14.87 -7.46
N LYS A 598 -13.40 15.87 -6.73
CA LYS A 598 -13.73 17.20 -7.26
C LYS A 598 -13.07 18.31 -6.45
N THR A 599 -12.76 19.42 -7.11
CA THR A 599 -12.26 20.63 -6.44
C THR A 599 -12.76 21.88 -7.16
N THR A 600 -12.79 23.00 -6.43
CA THR A 600 -13.11 24.31 -7.00
C THR A 600 -11.90 25.22 -6.86
N LEU A 601 -11.38 25.70 -8.00
CA LEU A 601 -10.37 26.74 -8.03
C LEU A 601 -11.07 28.10 -7.86
N THR A 602 -10.59 28.93 -6.93
CA THR A 602 -11.14 30.26 -6.62
C THR A 602 -10.16 31.36 -6.99
N ASP A 603 -10.60 32.61 -6.87
CA ASP A 603 -9.77 33.80 -7.04
C ASP A 603 -9.11 33.93 -8.43
N LEU A 604 -9.78 33.38 -9.45
CA LEU A 604 -9.34 33.43 -10.83
C LEU A 604 -9.75 34.75 -11.52
N LEU A 605 -9.00 35.14 -12.55
CA LEU A 605 -9.28 36.32 -13.36
C LEU A 605 -10.43 36.05 -14.35
N PRO A 606 -11.41 36.95 -14.47
CA PRO A 606 -12.49 36.85 -15.46
C PRO A 606 -12.00 36.81 -16.92
N GLY A 607 -12.69 36.02 -17.75
CA GLY A 607 -12.42 35.90 -19.19
C GLY A 607 -11.02 35.37 -19.55
N THR A 608 -10.34 34.71 -18.61
CA THR A 608 -8.93 34.28 -18.70
C THR A 608 -8.84 32.77 -18.82
N GLU A 609 -7.89 32.29 -19.63
CA GLU A 609 -7.65 30.87 -19.87
C GLU A 609 -6.49 30.37 -19.00
N TYR A 610 -6.76 29.28 -18.29
CA TYR A 610 -5.85 28.64 -17.35
C TYR A 610 -5.45 27.26 -17.85
N GLY A 611 -4.16 26.97 -17.80
CA GLY A 611 -3.63 25.61 -17.93
C GLY A 611 -3.60 24.96 -16.55
N ILE A 612 -4.22 23.79 -16.43
CA ILE A 612 -4.41 23.06 -15.18
C ILE A 612 -3.75 21.68 -15.33
N GLY A 613 -2.94 21.28 -14.35
CA GLY A 613 -2.32 19.97 -14.25
C GLY A 613 -2.66 19.31 -12.91
N ILE A 614 -3.07 18.05 -12.92
CA ILE A 614 -3.45 17.30 -11.73
C ILE A 614 -2.62 16.03 -11.64
N SER A 615 -1.92 15.83 -10.52
CA SER A 615 -1.17 14.61 -10.25
C SER A 615 -1.65 13.92 -8.98
N ALA A 616 -1.63 12.60 -8.98
CA ALA A 616 -1.90 11.79 -7.80
C ALA A 616 -0.64 11.69 -6.91
N MET A 617 -0.81 11.76 -5.59
CA MET A 617 0.27 11.83 -4.60
C MET A 617 0.22 10.66 -3.62
N LYS A 618 1.35 9.97 -3.46
CA LYS A 618 1.56 8.92 -2.46
C LYS A 618 2.87 9.16 -1.73
N GLY A 619 2.81 9.78 -0.54
CA GLY A 619 3.99 10.27 0.16
C GLY A 619 4.74 11.33 -0.66
N SER A 620 5.99 11.06 -1.01
CA SER A 620 6.81 11.93 -1.89
C SER A 620 6.68 11.64 -3.39
N ASN A 621 6.02 10.53 -3.77
CA ASN A 621 5.93 10.11 -5.16
C ASN A 621 4.70 10.74 -5.81
N GLN A 622 4.87 11.22 -7.05
CA GLN A 622 3.85 11.92 -7.83
C GLN A 622 3.64 11.19 -9.17
N SER A 623 2.38 11.09 -9.62
CA SER A 623 2.07 10.62 -10.97
C SER A 623 2.40 11.67 -12.03
N THR A 624 2.49 11.23 -13.29
CA THR A 624 2.43 12.17 -14.41
C THR A 624 1.15 13.02 -14.34
N PRO A 625 1.20 14.33 -14.64
CA PRO A 625 0.04 15.20 -14.49
C PRO A 625 -0.95 15.04 -15.64
N ALA A 626 -2.22 14.86 -15.32
CA ALA A 626 -3.32 15.03 -16.28
C ALA A 626 -3.54 16.52 -16.52
N THR A 627 -3.50 16.97 -17.77
CA THR A 627 -3.58 18.40 -18.12
C THR A 627 -4.85 18.77 -18.88
N MET A 628 -5.38 19.96 -18.62
CA MET A 628 -6.52 20.54 -19.33
C MET A 628 -6.44 22.06 -19.33
N ASN A 629 -6.94 22.68 -20.39
CA ASN A 629 -7.17 24.13 -20.42
C ASN A 629 -8.63 24.43 -20.11
N ALA A 630 -8.87 25.39 -19.23
CA ALA A 630 -10.21 25.87 -18.91
C ALA A 630 -10.22 27.40 -18.84
N ARG A 631 -11.31 28.00 -19.35
CA ARG A 631 -11.47 29.45 -19.42
C ARG A 631 -12.63 29.90 -18.54
N THR A 632 -12.38 30.86 -17.66
CA THR A 632 -13.40 31.53 -16.84
C THR A 632 -14.37 32.32 -17.72
N THR A 633 -15.59 32.54 -17.24
CA THR A 633 -16.57 33.37 -17.97
C THR A 633 -16.22 34.85 -17.84
N LEU A 634 -16.84 35.69 -18.67
CA LEU A 634 -16.79 37.14 -18.47
C LEU A 634 -17.56 37.49 -17.19
N ASP A 635 -17.07 38.49 -16.47
CA ASP A 635 -17.74 39.04 -15.30
C ASP A 635 -18.93 39.91 -15.68
N VAL A 636 -19.86 40.02 -14.74
CA VAL A 636 -21.15 40.67 -14.93
C VAL A 636 -21.04 42.12 -14.48
N PRO A 637 -21.60 43.09 -15.25
CA PRO A 637 -21.70 44.47 -14.81
C PRO A 637 -22.52 44.55 -13.50
N MET A 638 -21.87 44.92 -12.39
CA MET A 638 -22.54 45.00 -11.08
C MET A 638 -23.17 46.38 -10.84
N ASN A 639 -24.04 46.51 -9.84
CA ASN A 639 -24.62 47.81 -9.40
C ASN A 639 -25.35 48.59 -10.51
N LEU A 640 -26.08 47.90 -11.38
CA LEU A 640 -26.93 48.54 -12.37
C LEU A 640 -28.02 49.37 -11.67
N THR A 641 -28.05 50.68 -11.93
CA THR A 641 -28.96 51.64 -11.30
C THR A 641 -29.51 52.64 -12.32
N VAL A 642 -30.73 53.10 -12.08
CA VAL A 642 -31.33 54.23 -12.81
C VAL A 642 -30.99 55.51 -12.06
N THR A 643 -30.28 56.43 -12.72
CA THR A 643 -29.81 57.69 -12.12
C THR A 643 -30.73 58.87 -12.40
N ALA A 644 -31.43 58.86 -13.53
CA ALA A 644 -32.42 59.86 -13.89
C ALA A 644 -33.46 59.23 -14.83
N SER A 645 -34.71 59.66 -14.69
CA SER A 645 -35.78 59.33 -15.62
C SER A 645 -36.61 60.57 -15.92
N THR A 646 -36.92 60.79 -17.20
CA THR A 646 -37.86 61.80 -17.69
C THR A 646 -39.00 61.09 -18.40
N ASP A 647 -39.96 61.84 -18.93
CA ASP A 647 -41.08 61.29 -19.70
C ASP A 647 -40.63 60.46 -20.93
N ASN A 648 -39.42 60.69 -21.48
CA ASN A 648 -38.97 60.00 -22.70
C ASN A 648 -37.55 59.44 -22.63
N THR A 649 -36.87 59.54 -21.47
CA THR A 649 -35.47 59.12 -21.35
C THR A 649 -35.18 58.44 -20.03
N ILE A 650 -34.34 57.39 -20.04
CA ILE A 650 -33.86 56.71 -18.83
C ILE A 650 -32.33 56.70 -18.85
N THR A 651 -31.69 57.18 -17.79
CA THR A 651 -30.22 57.20 -17.66
C THR A 651 -29.77 56.12 -16.69
N LEU A 652 -28.82 55.29 -17.12
CA LEU A 652 -28.32 54.11 -16.44
C LEU A 652 -26.86 54.30 -16.03
N ASN A 653 -26.48 53.67 -14.92
CA ASN A 653 -25.11 53.56 -14.44
C ASN A 653 -24.84 52.14 -13.91
N TRP A 654 -23.66 51.59 -14.18
CA TRP A 654 -23.21 50.28 -13.67
C TRP A 654 -21.71 50.29 -13.33
N GLY A 655 -21.25 49.22 -12.68
CA GLY A 655 -19.84 48.98 -12.37
C GLY A 655 -19.08 48.42 -13.57
N ILE A 656 -17.84 48.88 -13.75
CA ILE A 656 -16.95 48.43 -14.83
C ILE A 656 -16.54 46.97 -14.58
N VAL A 657 -16.58 46.16 -15.63
CA VAL A 657 -16.11 44.77 -15.60
C VAL A 657 -14.58 44.72 -15.71
N LEU A 658 -13.95 43.85 -14.92
CA LEU A 658 -12.51 43.60 -14.85
C LEU A 658 -12.03 42.73 -16.02
N GLY A 659 -12.91 41.88 -16.55
CA GLY A 659 -12.59 41.00 -17.67
C GLY A 659 -12.31 41.76 -18.97
N PRO A 660 -11.45 41.23 -19.85
CA PRO A 660 -11.17 41.83 -21.15
C PRO A 660 -12.42 41.75 -22.06
N ILE A 661 -13.07 42.89 -22.30
CA ILE A 661 -14.29 42.99 -23.12
C ILE A 661 -14.09 43.93 -24.30
N ASP A 662 -14.91 43.74 -25.34
CA ASP A 662 -14.93 44.62 -26.51
C ASP A 662 -15.87 45.82 -26.27
N HIS A 663 -17.07 45.56 -25.73
CA HIS A 663 -18.12 46.54 -25.43
C HIS A 663 -19.17 45.97 -24.48
N TYR A 664 -20.01 46.84 -23.90
CA TYR A 664 -21.27 46.46 -23.25
C TYR A 664 -22.42 46.45 -24.26
N LYS A 665 -23.34 45.51 -24.10
CA LYS A 665 -24.60 45.41 -24.82
C LYS A 665 -25.73 45.72 -23.84
N VAL A 666 -26.45 46.80 -24.08
CA VAL A 666 -27.64 47.21 -23.32
C VAL A 666 -28.87 46.86 -24.15
N THR A 667 -29.78 46.05 -23.61
CA THR A 667 -31.06 45.73 -24.24
C THR A 667 -32.20 46.26 -23.38
N TYR A 668 -33.15 46.97 -23.96
CA TYR A 668 -34.30 47.49 -23.21
C TYR A 668 -35.59 47.07 -23.90
N THR A 669 -36.49 46.50 -23.10
CA THR A 669 -37.74 45.88 -23.56
C THR A 669 -38.90 46.61 -22.92
N SER A 670 -39.76 47.21 -23.73
CA SER A 670 -41.00 47.82 -23.23
C SER A 670 -41.99 46.74 -22.76
N ALA A 671 -42.95 47.10 -21.92
CA ALA A 671 -44.06 46.23 -21.53
C ALA A 671 -44.90 45.70 -22.71
N SER A 672 -44.87 46.37 -23.87
CA SER A 672 -45.50 45.90 -25.12
C SER A 672 -44.69 44.83 -25.85
N GLY A 673 -43.50 44.48 -25.34
CA GLY A 673 -42.59 43.46 -25.88
C GLY A 673 -41.61 43.98 -26.92
N VAL A 674 -41.62 45.29 -27.24
CA VAL A 674 -40.67 45.88 -28.19
C VAL A 674 -39.28 45.95 -27.53
N THR A 675 -38.33 45.24 -28.12
CA THR A 675 -36.93 45.13 -27.69
C THR A 675 -36.02 46.00 -28.56
N ASN A 676 -35.21 46.83 -27.93
CA ASN A 676 -34.17 47.62 -28.61
C ASN A 676 -32.80 47.33 -28.00
N GLU A 677 -31.74 47.50 -28.79
CA GLU A 677 -30.37 47.23 -28.38
C GLU A 677 -29.47 48.46 -28.59
N LEU A 678 -28.57 48.71 -27.64
CA LEU A 678 -27.58 49.78 -27.68
C LEU A 678 -26.21 49.21 -27.30
N THR A 679 -25.21 49.51 -28.13
CA THR A 679 -23.81 49.15 -27.86
C THR A 679 -23.10 50.32 -27.16
N VAL A 680 -22.48 50.03 -26.02
CA VAL A 680 -21.74 51.01 -25.22
C VAL A 680 -20.27 50.62 -25.17
N PRO A 681 -19.32 51.52 -25.50
CA PRO A 681 -17.88 51.25 -25.44
C PRO A 681 -17.43 50.73 -24.06
N LYS A 682 -16.40 49.88 -24.04
CA LYS A 682 -15.89 49.24 -22.81
C LYS A 682 -15.45 50.20 -21.69
N ASP A 683 -15.02 51.40 -22.06
CA ASP A 683 -14.49 52.41 -21.12
C ASP A 683 -15.60 53.28 -20.49
N ILE A 684 -16.87 53.06 -20.88
CA ILE A 684 -18.03 53.85 -20.45
C ILE A 684 -18.96 52.96 -19.63
N ASN A 685 -19.35 53.45 -18.45
CA ASN A 685 -20.22 52.75 -17.51
C ASN A 685 -21.58 53.45 -17.28
N THR A 686 -21.88 54.48 -18.06
CA THR A 686 -23.15 55.22 -18.04
C THR A 686 -23.73 55.31 -19.44
N THR A 687 -25.06 55.29 -19.57
CA THR A 687 -25.72 55.56 -20.85
C THR A 687 -27.13 56.10 -20.66
N THR A 688 -27.58 56.93 -21.61
CA THR A 688 -28.96 57.45 -21.63
C THR A 688 -29.73 56.80 -22.77
N LEU A 689 -30.77 56.06 -22.42
CA LEU A 689 -31.79 55.57 -23.34
C LEU A 689 -32.70 56.74 -23.72
N LYS A 690 -32.93 56.93 -25.02
CA LYS A 690 -33.74 58.02 -25.59
C LYS A 690 -34.92 57.43 -26.35
N ASP A 691 -35.86 58.31 -26.72
CA ASP A 691 -37.02 57.99 -27.55
C ASP A 691 -37.92 56.90 -26.93
N LEU A 692 -38.08 56.95 -25.60
CA LEU A 692 -38.93 56.04 -24.84
C LEU A 692 -40.38 56.57 -24.76
N GLU A 693 -41.34 55.65 -24.59
CA GLU A 693 -42.76 55.94 -24.47
C GLU A 693 -43.09 56.46 -23.06
N PRO A 694 -43.74 57.63 -22.91
CA PRO A 694 -44.11 58.19 -21.60
C PRO A 694 -44.98 57.27 -20.75
N GLY A 695 -44.70 57.24 -19.44
CA GLY A 695 -45.42 56.41 -18.47
C GLY A 695 -45.25 54.90 -18.63
N THR A 696 -44.26 54.43 -19.41
CA THR A 696 -44.09 53.01 -19.76
C THR A 696 -42.98 52.35 -18.95
N GLU A 697 -43.19 51.07 -18.60
CA GLU A 697 -42.18 50.21 -17.95
C GLU A 697 -41.25 49.58 -18.99
N TYR A 698 -39.95 49.62 -18.71
CA TYR A 698 -38.90 49.01 -19.51
C TYR A 698 -38.08 48.04 -18.65
N THR A 699 -37.97 46.79 -19.09
CA THR A 699 -37.00 45.83 -18.57
C THR A 699 -35.68 46.00 -19.32
N ILE A 700 -34.65 46.44 -18.62
CA ILE A 700 -33.35 46.80 -19.17
C ILE A 700 -32.33 45.79 -18.70
N THR A 701 -31.56 45.22 -19.63
CA THR A 701 -30.44 44.32 -19.32
C THR A 701 -29.12 44.86 -19.85
N VAL A 702 -28.05 44.73 -19.08
CA VAL A 702 -26.68 45.12 -19.45
C VAL A 702 -25.78 43.89 -19.36
N ALA A 703 -25.15 43.51 -20.47
CA ALA A 703 -24.22 42.40 -20.54
C ALA A 703 -22.89 42.82 -21.17
N ALA A 704 -21.78 42.28 -20.67
CA ALA A 704 -20.47 42.50 -21.25
C ALA A 704 -20.19 41.49 -22.37
N ARG A 705 -19.59 41.94 -23.48
CA ARG A 705 -19.36 41.10 -24.67
C ARG A 705 -17.90 41.12 -25.12
N ARG A 706 -17.38 39.94 -25.47
CA ARG A 706 -16.06 39.73 -26.08
C ARG A 706 -16.16 38.71 -27.21
N GLY A 707 -16.11 39.14 -28.46
CA GLY A 707 -16.32 38.30 -29.64
C GLY A 707 -17.68 37.58 -29.62
N ARG A 708 -17.64 36.23 -29.60
CA ARG A 708 -18.83 35.37 -29.46
C ARG A 708 -19.26 35.13 -28.00
N GLN A 709 -18.47 35.57 -27.02
CA GLN A 709 -18.77 35.38 -25.59
C GLN A 709 -19.58 36.56 -25.05
N GLN A 710 -20.51 36.27 -24.15
CA GLN A 710 -21.33 37.24 -23.44
C GLN A 710 -21.39 36.84 -21.96
N SER A 711 -21.27 37.81 -21.05
CA SER A 711 -21.54 37.60 -19.62
C SER A 711 -23.03 37.29 -19.40
N SER A 712 -23.40 36.83 -18.22
CA SER A 712 -24.79 37.00 -17.77
C SER A 712 -25.14 38.49 -17.75
N ALA A 713 -26.42 38.81 -17.96
CA ALA A 713 -26.90 40.18 -18.01
C ALA A 713 -27.37 40.64 -16.62
N ALA A 714 -26.99 41.84 -16.21
CA ALA A 714 -27.62 42.52 -15.08
C ALA A 714 -28.94 43.13 -15.54
N THR A 715 -30.03 42.90 -14.80
CA THR A 715 -31.38 43.32 -15.19
C THR A 715 -31.93 44.33 -14.19
N ILE A 716 -32.59 45.38 -14.69
CA ILE A 716 -33.33 46.36 -13.89
C ILE A 716 -34.62 46.75 -14.63
N ASP A 717 -35.71 46.93 -13.88
CA ASP A 717 -36.94 47.51 -14.41
C ASP A 717 -36.95 49.02 -14.13
N ALA A 718 -37.27 49.81 -15.15
CA ALA A 718 -37.24 51.26 -15.10
C ALA A 718 -38.48 51.87 -15.78
N PHE A 719 -38.98 52.97 -15.25
CA PHE A 719 -40.15 53.68 -15.77
C PHE A 719 -39.74 55.03 -16.34
N THR A 720 -40.34 55.43 -17.45
CA THR A 720 -40.31 56.82 -17.93
C THR A 720 -41.25 57.69 -17.09
N GLY A 721 -40.75 58.78 -16.50
CA GLY A 721 -41.47 59.61 -15.54
C GLY A 721 -41.31 59.14 -14.09
N ILE A 722 -42.17 59.62 -13.18
CA ILE A 722 -42.14 59.26 -11.75
C ILE A 722 -43.10 58.09 -11.51
N ARG A 723 -42.62 57.00 -10.91
CA ARG A 723 -43.46 55.95 -10.32
C ARG A 723 -43.77 56.32 -8.86
N PRO A 724 -44.96 56.91 -8.56
CA PRO A 724 -45.32 57.22 -7.18
C PRO A 724 -45.55 55.93 -6.37
N VAL A 725 -45.51 56.07 -5.04
CA VAL A 725 -45.87 55.00 -4.12
C VAL A 725 -47.33 54.60 -4.36
N THR A 726 -47.56 53.34 -4.73
CA THR A 726 -48.92 52.84 -5.04
C THR A 726 -49.68 52.32 -3.83
N HIS A 727 -48.97 51.85 -2.79
CA HIS A 727 -49.56 51.17 -1.63
C HIS A 727 -48.74 51.48 -0.37
N LEU A 728 -49.43 51.61 0.76
CA LEU A 728 -48.83 51.67 2.09
C LEU A 728 -48.99 50.31 2.77
N TYR A 729 -47.88 49.75 3.24
CA TYR A 729 -47.85 48.52 4.03
C TYR A 729 -47.85 48.89 5.51
N LEU A 730 -48.91 48.51 6.22
CA LEU A 730 -49.06 48.72 7.65
C LEU A 730 -48.74 47.41 8.36
N SER A 731 -47.77 47.43 9.26
CA SER A 731 -47.34 46.26 10.04
C SER A 731 -47.06 46.65 11.49
N GLU A 732 -46.92 45.65 12.36
CA GLU A 732 -46.58 45.87 13.78
C GLU A 732 -47.55 46.84 14.47
N VAL A 733 -48.85 46.71 14.18
CA VAL A 733 -49.88 47.56 14.81
C VAL A 733 -50.00 47.18 16.28
N THR A 734 -49.57 48.06 17.17
CA THR A 734 -49.72 47.92 18.63
C THR A 734 -50.90 48.74 19.13
N SER A 735 -51.07 48.83 20.45
CA SER A 735 -52.03 49.72 21.08
C SER A 735 -51.70 51.22 20.91
N ASP A 736 -50.45 51.56 20.59
CA ASP A 736 -49.94 52.93 20.62
C ASP A 736 -49.00 53.28 19.46
N SER A 737 -48.75 52.35 18.55
CA SER A 737 -47.81 52.54 17.44
C SER A 737 -48.17 51.72 16.20
N VAL A 738 -47.65 52.15 15.06
CA VAL A 738 -47.72 51.42 13.80
C VAL A 738 -46.49 51.67 12.93
N SER A 739 -46.01 50.60 12.31
CA SER A 739 -44.93 50.63 11.32
C SER A 739 -45.55 50.84 9.95
N VAL A 740 -45.21 51.95 9.29
CA VAL A 740 -45.68 52.28 7.94
C VAL A 740 -44.51 52.12 6.98
N ALA A 741 -44.66 51.26 5.98
CA ALA A 741 -43.65 51.01 4.95
C ALA A 741 -44.23 51.20 3.55
N TRP A 742 -43.35 51.53 2.60
CA TRP A 742 -43.71 51.75 1.20
C TRP A 742 -42.57 51.35 0.26
N SER A 743 -42.91 51.10 -0.99
CA SER A 743 -41.91 50.86 -2.04
C SER A 743 -41.17 52.16 -2.38
N ALA A 744 -39.87 52.07 -2.67
CA ALA A 744 -39.11 53.21 -3.13
C ALA A 744 -39.65 53.68 -4.50
N PRO A 745 -39.95 54.98 -4.69
CA PRO A 745 -40.34 55.51 -5.99
C PRO A 745 -39.15 55.50 -6.95
N ALA A 746 -39.43 55.38 -8.24
CA ALA A 746 -38.44 55.41 -9.31
C ALA A 746 -38.78 56.57 -10.27
N PRO A 747 -37.94 57.60 -10.42
CA PRO A 747 -36.65 57.80 -9.75
C PRO A 747 -36.78 58.11 -8.24
N PRO A 748 -35.69 58.01 -7.45
CA PRO A 748 -35.72 58.23 -6.00
C PRO A 748 -36.28 59.62 -5.62
N ALA A 749 -37.20 59.65 -4.66
CA ALA A 749 -37.76 60.90 -4.16
C ALA A 749 -36.71 61.75 -3.44
N GLU A 750 -36.94 63.06 -3.34
CA GLU A 750 -36.15 63.95 -2.48
C GLU A 750 -36.69 63.95 -1.05
N LEU A 751 -38.02 64.01 -0.91
CA LEU A 751 -38.73 64.10 0.36
C LEU A 751 -40.07 63.34 0.30
N PHE A 752 -40.52 62.84 1.45
CA PHE A 752 -41.89 62.35 1.65
C PHE A 752 -42.61 63.15 2.74
N ILE A 753 -43.92 63.29 2.62
CA ILE A 753 -44.79 63.87 3.65
C ILE A 753 -45.73 62.77 4.14
N LEU A 754 -45.55 62.33 5.38
CA LEU A 754 -46.42 61.37 6.06
C LEU A 754 -47.35 62.11 7.00
N SER A 755 -48.65 61.83 6.94
CA SER A 755 -49.67 62.40 7.83
C SER A 755 -50.58 61.32 8.36
N TYR A 756 -51.08 61.48 9.58
CA TYR A 756 -52.04 60.57 10.18
C TYR A 756 -53.08 61.33 10.98
N SER A 757 -54.31 60.79 11.00
CA SER A 757 -55.45 61.38 11.70
C SER A 757 -56.36 60.31 12.28
N SER A 758 -56.78 60.47 13.54
CA SER A 758 -57.85 59.67 14.14
C SER A 758 -59.19 59.94 13.43
N ALA A 759 -60.12 58.98 13.47
CA ALA A 759 -61.45 59.11 12.85
C ALA A 759 -62.25 60.32 13.37
N ASP A 760 -62.05 60.69 14.64
CA ASP A 760 -62.71 61.82 15.29
C ASP A 760 -61.96 63.15 15.06
N GLY A 761 -60.81 63.12 14.37
CA GLY A 761 -59.96 64.28 14.10
C GLY A 761 -59.26 64.87 15.33
N THR A 762 -59.33 64.19 16.47
CA THR A 762 -58.77 64.62 17.76
C THR A 762 -57.25 64.48 17.83
N ASP A 763 -56.70 63.49 17.14
CA ASP A 763 -55.28 63.23 17.08
C ASP A 763 -54.82 63.27 15.62
N THR A 764 -54.17 64.37 15.23
CA THR A 764 -53.68 64.60 13.88
C THR A 764 -52.23 65.07 13.92
N SER A 765 -51.41 64.57 12.99
CA SER A 765 -49.99 64.92 12.93
C SER A 765 -49.43 64.72 11.53
N LYS A 766 -48.35 65.46 11.24
CA LYS A 766 -47.68 65.49 9.93
C LYS A 766 -46.17 65.52 10.12
N VAL A 767 -45.46 64.63 9.42
CA VAL A 767 -44.02 64.45 9.49
C VAL A 767 -43.43 64.50 8.09
N THR A 768 -42.34 65.24 7.91
CA THR A 768 -41.57 65.25 6.66
C THR A 768 -40.38 64.30 6.80
N LEU A 769 -40.20 63.42 5.82
CA LEU A 769 -39.18 62.37 5.81
C LEU A 769 -38.24 62.56 4.62
N HIS A 770 -36.98 62.14 4.76
CA HIS A 770 -36.04 62.13 3.65
C HIS A 770 -36.45 61.10 2.59
N GLY A 771 -36.19 61.41 1.31
CA GLY A 771 -36.53 60.55 0.17
C GLY A 771 -35.82 59.20 0.11
N SER A 772 -34.79 58.98 0.94
CA SER A 772 -34.16 57.66 1.14
C SER A 772 -34.93 56.74 2.10
N LYS A 773 -35.94 57.24 2.82
CA LYS A 773 -36.74 56.46 3.76
C LYS A 773 -37.81 55.65 3.00
N THR A 774 -37.86 54.35 3.26
CA THR A 774 -38.92 53.43 2.79
C THR A 774 -39.80 52.91 3.92
N ARG A 775 -39.53 53.34 5.16
CA ARG A 775 -40.31 52.99 6.35
C ARG A 775 -40.25 54.09 7.41
N SER A 776 -41.32 54.21 8.19
CA SER A 776 -41.40 55.09 9.35
C SER A 776 -42.28 54.48 10.44
N LEU A 777 -41.87 54.62 11.70
CA LEU A 777 -42.67 54.22 12.87
C LEU A 777 -43.46 55.43 13.37
N ILE A 778 -44.78 55.28 13.52
CA ILE A 778 -45.65 56.25 14.17
C ILE A 778 -45.89 55.76 15.60
N GLN A 779 -45.66 56.61 16.60
CA GLN A 779 -45.83 56.29 18.04
C GLN A 779 -46.71 57.33 18.73
N GLY A 780 -47.27 56.97 19.88
CA GLY A 780 -48.14 57.86 20.67
C GLY A 780 -49.60 57.86 20.23
N LEU A 781 -50.04 56.82 19.52
CA LEU A 781 -51.42 56.65 19.10
C LEU A 781 -52.31 56.24 20.29
N LEU A 782 -53.59 56.58 20.20
CA LEU A 782 -54.59 56.16 21.18
C LEU A 782 -54.97 54.69 20.96
N PRO A 783 -55.16 53.88 22.03
CA PRO A 783 -55.54 52.47 21.90
C PRO A 783 -56.97 52.29 21.44
N SER A 784 -57.25 51.16 20.78
CA SER A 784 -58.57 50.81 20.22
C SER A 784 -59.21 51.92 19.37
N THR A 785 -58.39 52.72 18.68
CA THR A 785 -58.81 53.92 17.92
C THR A 785 -58.53 53.73 16.43
N HIS A 786 -59.45 54.21 15.57
CA HIS A 786 -59.32 54.13 14.12
C HIS A 786 -58.50 55.31 13.57
N TYR A 787 -57.46 55.02 12.80
CA TYR A 787 -56.55 55.99 12.19
C TYR A 787 -56.52 55.85 10.68
N THR A 788 -56.43 56.98 9.98
CA THR A 788 -56.11 57.06 8.55
C THR A 788 -54.72 57.68 8.39
N VAL A 789 -53.85 57.00 7.65
CA VAL A 789 -52.48 57.40 7.34
C VAL A 789 -52.41 57.77 5.86
N SER A 790 -51.69 58.85 5.53
CA SER A 790 -51.54 59.40 4.18
C SER A 790 -50.08 59.76 3.89
N LEU A 791 -49.56 59.39 2.71
CA LEU A 791 -48.19 59.68 2.27
C LEU A 791 -48.19 60.42 0.92
N ILE A 792 -47.38 61.46 0.79
CA ILE A 792 -47.14 62.21 -0.47
C ILE A 792 -45.65 62.12 -0.82
N THR A 793 -45.33 61.86 -2.08
CA THR A 793 -43.96 61.81 -2.62
C THR A 793 -43.62 63.13 -3.31
N ILE A 794 -42.43 63.69 -3.04
CA ILE A 794 -41.95 64.95 -3.65
C ILE A 794 -40.61 64.70 -4.35
N GLN A 795 -40.51 65.10 -5.61
CA GLN A 795 -39.30 65.05 -6.42
C GLN A 795 -39.19 66.33 -7.28
N GLY A 796 -38.27 67.24 -6.93
CA GLY A 796 -38.21 68.57 -7.53
C GLY A 796 -39.49 69.35 -7.25
N ASP A 797 -40.06 69.98 -8.29
CA ASP A 797 -41.33 70.73 -8.21
C ASP A 797 -42.58 69.84 -8.36
N VAL A 798 -42.41 68.52 -8.51
CA VAL A 798 -43.51 67.58 -8.78
C VAL A 798 -43.88 66.81 -7.50
N ALA A 799 -45.15 66.91 -7.10
CA ALA A 799 -45.73 66.15 -5.98
C ALA A 799 -46.70 65.08 -6.50
N SER A 800 -46.67 63.89 -5.90
CA SER A 800 -47.63 62.81 -6.20
C SER A 800 -49.01 63.08 -5.60
N GLU A 801 -50.03 62.36 -6.08
CA GLU A 801 -51.30 62.24 -5.35
C GLU A 801 -51.08 61.54 -3.98
N PRO A 802 -51.84 61.89 -2.93
CA PRO A 802 -51.71 61.28 -1.61
C PRO A 802 -52.23 59.84 -1.60
N ILE A 803 -51.37 58.89 -1.19
CA ILE A 803 -51.78 57.50 -0.96
C ILE A 803 -52.23 57.32 0.49
N THR A 804 -53.39 56.70 0.71
CA THR A 804 -53.98 56.53 2.04
C THR A 804 -54.15 55.06 2.43
N ALA A 805 -54.07 54.78 3.73
CA ALA A 805 -54.38 53.48 4.32
C ALA A 805 -55.00 53.69 5.72
N SER A 806 -55.92 52.81 6.11
CA SER A 806 -56.62 52.90 7.40
C SER A 806 -56.31 51.70 8.28
N LEU A 807 -56.23 51.91 9.59
CA LEU A 807 -55.99 50.88 10.60
C LEU A 807 -56.74 51.17 11.89
N THR A 808 -56.86 50.17 12.76
CA THR A 808 -57.34 50.34 14.12
C THR A 808 -56.27 49.83 15.08
N THR A 809 -55.85 50.66 16.04
CA THR A 809 -54.84 50.27 17.04
C THR A 809 -55.34 49.17 17.96
N GLY A 810 -54.42 48.39 18.52
CA GLY A 810 -54.73 47.31 19.47
C GLY A 810 -55.29 47.81 20.80
N MET A 811 -55.77 46.88 21.64
CA MET A 811 -56.12 47.19 23.02
C MET A 811 -54.85 47.31 23.86
N ASP A 812 -54.79 48.31 24.74
CA ASP A 812 -53.63 48.45 25.63
C ASP A 812 -53.60 47.35 26.71
N PRO A 813 -52.41 46.84 27.05
CA PRO A 813 -52.26 45.86 28.12
C PRO A 813 -52.45 46.51 29.50
N PRO A 814 -52.78 45.71 30.54
CA PRO A 814 -52.69 46.19 31.92
C PRO A 814 -51.29 46.71 32.23
N LYS A 815 -51.17 47.78 33.00
CA LYS A 815 -49.88 48.44 33.30
C LYS A 815 -49.47 48.21 34.74
N GLU A 816 -48.17 48.34 35.04
CA GLU A 816 -47.63 48.29 36.40
C GLU A 816 -48.10 47.09 37.23
N MET A 817 -47.85 45.87 36.74
CA MET A 817 -48.13 44.64 37.49
C MET A 817 -47.17 44.54 38.70
N MET A 818 -47.71 44.59 39.91
CA MET A 818 -46.96 44.53 41.16
C MET A 818 -47.35 43.31 41.98
N VAL A 819 -46.37 42.66 42.59
CA VAL A 819 -46.57 41.51 43.48
C VAL A 819 -46.51 41.99 44.94
N SER A 820 -47.52 41.62 45.73
CA SER A 820 -47.61 41.88 47.17
C SER A 820 -48.02 40.62 47.93
N ASP A 821 -47.81 40.61 49.24
CA ASP A 821 -48.31 39.58 50.17
C ASP A 821 -48.04 38.14 49.70
N VAL A 822 -46.76 37.77 49.72
CA VAL A 822 -46.29 36.43 49.32
C VAL A 822 -46.24 35.51 50.53
N THR A 823 -47.08 34.48 50.54
CA THR A 823 -47.09 33.42 51.55
C THR A 823 -46.52 32.11 50.97
N GLU A 824 -46.53 31.05 51.77
CA GLU A 824 -46.09 29.71 51.34
C GLU A 824 -47.03 29.11 50.27
N ASP A 825 -48.28 29.54 50.23
CA ASP A 825 -49.34 28.97 49.39
C ASP A 825 -50.13 30.00 48.57
N ALA A 826 -49.81 31.29 48.69
CA ALA A 826 -50.53 32.35 48.02
C ALA A 826 -49.66 33.54 47.63
N VAL A 827 -50.10 34.26 46.59
CA VAL A 827 -49.46 35.47 46.07
C VAL A 827 -50.55 36.46 45.68
N THR A 828 -50.45 37.71 46.09
CA THR A 828 -51.34 38.78 45.63
C THR A 828 -50.67 39.61 44.55
N ILE A 829 -51.43 39.96 43.51
CA ILE A 829 -50.96 40.76 42.39
C ILE A 829 -51.91 41.93 42.18
N SER A 830 -51.37 43.10 41.89
CA SER A 830 -52.14 44.30 41.53
C SER A 830 -51.65 44.91 40.22
N TRP A 831 -52.50 45.65 39.51
CA TRP A 831 -52.19 46.27 38.22
C TRP A 831 -53.06 47.50 37.95
N ILE A 832 -52.65 48.32 36.99
CA ILE A 832 -53.40 49.47 36.47
C ILE A 832 -54.27 49.03 35.29
N LYS A 833 -55.53 49.47 35.32
CA LYS A 833 -56.56 49.16 34.31
C LYS A 833 -56.25 49.78 32.94
N PRO A 834 -56.42 49.02 31.83
CA PRO A 834 -56.33 49.54 30.46
C PRO A 834 -57.30 50.70 30.16
N LEU A 835 -56.89 51.59 29.25
CA LEU A 835 -57.69 52.70 28.74
C LEU A 835 -58.76 52.23 27.74
N ALA A 836 -58.43 51.26 26.89
CA ALA A 836 -59.38 50.67 25.96
C ALA A 836 -60.46 49.89 26.73
N PRO A 837 -61.74 49.93 26.33
CA PRO A 837 -62.78 49.13 26.97
C PRO A 837 -62.57 47.64 26.68
N PHE A 838 -62.70 46.79 27.70
CA PHE A 838 -62.56 45.33 27.65
C PHE A 838 -63.59 44.65 28.58
N GLU A 839 -63.78 43.34 28.46
CA GLU A 839 -64.82 42.58 29.19
C GLU A 839 -64.29 41.99 30.51
N TYR A 840 -63.15 41.30 30.46
CA TYR A 840 -62.52 40.64 31.61
C TYR A 840 -61.00 40.55 31.43
N TYR A 841 -60.27 40.31 32.52
CA TYR A 841 -58.85 39.92 32.48
C TYR A 841 -58.71 38.41 32.52
N LYS A 842 -57.76 37.88 31.74
CA LYS A 842 -57.32 36.49 31.83
C LYS A 842 -55.95 36.45 32.48
N LEU A 843 -55.90 35.91 33.69
CA LEU A 843 -54.67 35.65 34.42
C LEU A 843 -54.26 34.20 34.17
N SER A 844 -53.01 33.97 33.78
CA SER A 844 -52.43 32.64 33.59
C SER A 844 -51.16 32.49 34.40
N TYR A 845 -51.01 31.38 35.12
CA TYR A 845 -49.84 31.12 35.96
C TYR A 845 -49.32 29.70 35.77
N GLN A 846 -48.00 29.54 35.87
CA GLN A 846 -47.33 28.24 35.75
C GLN A 846 -46.10 28.18 36.65
N SER A 847 -45.77 26.99 37.16
CA SER A 847 -44.46 26.71 37.74
C SER A 847 -43.53 26.12 36.67
N ALA A 848 -42.20 26.17 36.86
CA ALA A 848 -41.20 25.74 35.87
C ALA A 848 -41.35 24.31 35.31
N ARG A 849 -42.16 23.45 35.96
CA ARG A 849 -42.47 22.07 35.51
C ARG A 849 -43.98 21.77 35.47
N GLY A 850 -44.82 22.78 35.71
CA GLY A 850 -46.27 22.65 35.84
C GLY A 850 -47.03 22.91 34.54
N ARG A 851 -48.34 22.61 34.56
CA ARG A 851 -49.27 23.03 33.50
C ARG A 851 -49.63 24.50 33.70
N VAL A 852 -49.89 25.22 32.60
CA VAL A 852 -50.46 26.57 32.67
C VAL A 852 -51.91 26.48 33.14
N ASP A 853 -52.18 27.03 34.31
CA ASP A 853 -53.54 27.26 34.81
C ASP A 853 -53.97 28.69 34.48
N SER A 854 -55.29 28.93 34.43
CA SER A 854 -55.82 30.25 34.11
C SER A 854 -57.11 30.58 34.85
N VAL A 855 -57.26 31.85 35.22
CA VAL A 855 -58.40 32.42 35.92
C VAL A 855 -58.96 33.59 35.13
N MET A 856 -60.29 33.70 35.10
CA MET A 856 -61.01 34.86 34.57
C MET A 856 -61.34 35.82 35.71
N ILE A 857 -60.97 37.09 35.56
CA ILE A 857 -61.10 38.14 36.57
C ILE A 857 -61.92 39.27 35.96
N ASP A 858 -62.93 39.77 36.66
CA ASP A 858 -63.80 40.84 36.16
C ASP A 858 -63.04 42.15 35.88
N SER A 859 -63.56 42.95 34.94
CA SER A 859 -62.86 44.15 34.43
C SER A 859 -62.80 45.33 35.41
N ASP A 860 -63.55 45.30 36.51
CA ASP A 860 -63.52 46.28 37.59
C ASP A 860 -62.46 45.98 38.66
N VAL A 861 -61.92 44.75 38.68
CA VAL A 861 -60.93 44.30 39.65
C VAL A 861 -59.51 44.71 39.21
N THR A 862 -58.73 45.24 40.14
CA THR A 862 -57.32 45.66 39.91
C THR A 862 -56.32 44.94 40.83
N ASN A 863 -56.78 44.03 41.67
CA ASN A 863 -55.94 43.15 42.48
C ASN A 863 -56.54 41.75 42.60
N TYR A 864 -55.69 40.72 42.67
CA TYR A 864 -56.14 39.33 42.76
C TYR A 864 -55.14 38.48 43.54
N THR A 865 -55.67 37.65 44.45
CA THR A 865 -54.87 36.71 45.26
C THR A 865 -54.97 35.31 44.66
N LEU A 866 -53.83 34.81 44.19
CA LEU A 866 -53.66 33.43 43.76
C LEU A 866 -53.39 32.57 44.98
N SER A 867 -54.20 31.54 45.19
CA SER A 867 -54.09 30.61 46.31
C SER A 867 -53.76 29.20 45.85
N SER A 868 -53.47 28.30 46.80
CA SER A 868 -53.17 26.88 46.53
C SER A 868 -51.88 26.65 45.74
N LEU A 869 -50.89 27.52 45.95
CA LEU A 869 -49.56 27.39 45.41
C LEU A 869 -48.69 26.47 46.30
N PHE A 870 -47.64 25.89 45.71
CA PHE A 870 -46.65 25.11 46.45
C PHE A 870 -45.58 26.00 47.10
N PRO A 871 -45.16 25.74 48.35
CA PRO A 871 -44.07 26.47 49.02
C PRO A 871 -42.73 26.38 48.29
N ALA A 872 -41.88 27.40 48.47
CA ALA A 872 -40.53 27.50 47.89
C ALA A 872 -40.46 27.14 46.39
N THR A 873 -41.46 27.59 45.62
CA THR A 873 -41.64 27.30 44.20
C THR A 873 -41.78 28.60 43.41
N GLU A 874 -41.08 28.70 42.29
CA GLU A 874 -41.18 29.84 41.37
C GLU A 874 -42.42 29.71 40.48
N TYR A 875 -43.20 30.78 40.40
CA TYR A 875 -44.33 30.92 39.49
C TYR A 875 -44.11 32.08 38.53
N GLU A 876 -44.34 31.81 37.25
CA GLU A 876 -44.48 32.82 36.20
C GLU A 876 -45.96 33.14 36.05
N ILE A 877 -46.31 34.41 36.21
CA ILE A 877 -47.69 34.88 36.24
C ILE A 877 -47.88 35.93 35.16
N SER A 878 -48.93 35.75 34.37
CA SER A 878 -49.21 36.52 33.17
C SER A 878 -50.65 37.01 33.18
N LEU A 879 -50.89 38.23 32.71
CA LEU A 879 -52.18 38.89 32.70
C LEU A 879 -52.42 39.58 31.36
N LYS A 880 -53.63 39.45 30.81
CA LYS A 880 -54.07 40.17 29.61
C LYS A 880 -55.53 40.57 29.71
N ALA A 881 -55.91 41.62 28.98
CA ALA A 881 -57.29 42.07 28.87
C ALA A 881 -57.96 41.47 27.63
N VAL A 882 -59.22 41.05 27.75
CA VAL A 882 -59.95 40.35 26.69
C VAL A 882 -61.28 41.04 26.40
N ARG A 883 -61.61 41.21 25.11
CA ARG A 883 -62.88 41.74 24.60
C ARG A 883 -63.35 40.89 23.42
N GLY A 884 -64.35 40.04 23.60
CA GLY A 884 -64.79 39.11 22.55
C GLY A 884 -63.64 38.19 22.09
N SER A 885 -63.26 38.28 20.82
CA SER A 885 -62.10 37.56 20.26
C SER A 885 -60.79 38.37 20.25
N GLN A 886 -60.83 39.63 20.67
CA GLN A 886 -59.65 40.49 20.76
C GLN A 886 -59.00 40.33 22.13
N GLU A 887 -57.67 40.22 22.15
CA GLU A 887 -56.86 40.16 23.36
C GLU A 887 -55.79 41.27 23.30
N SER A 888 -55.46 41.86 24.44
CA SER A 888 -54.30 42.75 24.54
C SER A 888 -53.01 41.95 24.68
N ASN A 889 -51.88 42.65 24.54
CA ASN A 889 -50.58 42.07 24.86
C ASN A 889 -50.54 41.59 26.32
N VAL A 890 -49.75 40.56 26.59
CA VAL A 890 -49.59 40.00 27.95
C VAL A 890 -48.58 40.83 28.75
N VAL A 891 -48.90 41.11 30.01
CA VAL A 891 -47.93 41.54 31.03
C VAL A 891 -47.59 40.36 31.92
N SER A 892 -46.32 40.12 32.23
CA SER A 892 -45.88 39.01 33.06
C SER A 892 -44.90 39.43 34.16
N THR A 893 -44.86 38.65 35.25
CA THR A 893 -43.94 38.77 36.38
C THR A 893 -43.63 37.38 36.94
N SER A 894 -42.46 37.21 37.56
CA SER A 894 -42.11 35.99 38.31
C SER A 894 -42.00 36.26 39.81
N VAL A 895 -42.34 35.26 40.62
CA VAL A 895 -42.26 35.33 42.09
C VAL A 895 -42.03 33.94 42.69
N PHE A 896 -41.22 33.87 43.75
CA PHE A 896 -41.06 32.68 44.58
C PHE A 896 -42.05 32.72 45.74
N THR A 897 -42.81 31.65 45.95
CA THR A 897 -43.59 31.47 47.19
C THR A 897 -42.66 31.34 48.39
N ALA A 898 -43.14 31.74 49.57
CA ALA A 898 -42.36 31.63 50.80
C ALA A 898 -42.06 30.17 51.14
N MET A 899 -41.00 29.95 51.91
CA MET A 899 -40.61 28.62 52.37
C MET A 899 -41.31 28.28 53.68
N ASP A 900 -41.89 27.10 53.75
CA ASP A 900 -42.54 26.59 54.95
C ASP A 900 -41.51 26.19 56.03
N MET A 901 -41.88 26.32 57.30
CA MET A 901 -40.96 26.17 58.43
C MET A 901 -40.90 24.73 58.98
N PRO A 902 -39.75 24.30 59.53
CA PRO A 902 -39.66 23.03 60.26
C PRO A 902 -40.64 23.02 61.44
N SER A 903 -41.12 21.86 61.86
CA SER A 903 -42.07 21.74 62.98
C SER A 903 -41.54 20.87 64.12
N GLU A 904 -42.17 20.97 65.30
CA GLU A 904 -41.88 20.10 66.47
C GLU A 904 -40.41 20.06 66.96
N LEU A 905 -39.72 21.20 66.98
CA LEU A 905 -38.38 21.29 67.55
C LEU A 905 -38.38 21.02 69.07
N THR A 906 -37.75 19.92 69.48
CA THR A 906 -37.69 19.45 70.87
C THR A 906 -36.26 19.13 71.31
N ALA A 907 -35.95 19.35 72.59
CA ALA A 907 -34.69 18.98 73.22
C ALA A 907 -34.90 17.77 74.16
N LEU A 908 -34.16 16.69 73.91
CA LEU A 908 -34.25 15.39 74.57
C LEU A 908 -32.90 15.05 75.23
N ASN A 909 -32.88 14.08 76.16
CA ASN A 909 -31.66 13.57 76.81
C ASN A 909 -30.74 14.67 77.38
N ILE A 910 -31.31 15.62 78.12
CA ILE A 910 -30.54 16.75 78.67
C ILE A 910 -29.66 16.25 79.83
N THR A 911 -28.37 16.48 79.69
CA THR A 911 -27.32 16.22 80.68
C THR A 911 -26.65 17.55 81.06
N PRO A 912 -25.83 17.62 82.12
CA PRO A 912 -25.13 18.86 82.48
C PRO A 912 -24.28 19.45 81.34
N GLN A 913 -23.85 18.63 80.37
CA GLN A 913 -22.94 19.03 79.29
C GLN A 913 -23.45 18.74 77.87
N GLY A 914 -24.69 18.29 77.68
CA GLY A 914 -25.18 17.93 76.35
C GLY A 914 -26.68 17.70 76.30
N ALA A 915 -27.24 17.76 75.09
CA ALA A 915 -28.66 17.52 74.82
C ALA A 915 -28.84 17.07 73.36
N LEU A 916 -29.92 16.36 73.02
CA LEU A 916 -30.25 15.95 71.66
C LEU A 916 -31.42 16.79 71.15
N LEU A 917 -31.23 17.53 70.06
CA LEU A 917 -32.30 18.25 69.37
C LEU A 917 -32.96 17.37 68.31
N ARG A 918 -34.28 17.46 68.16
CA ARG A 918 -35.05 16.74 67.12
C ARG A 918 -36.18 17.62 66.57
N TRP A 919 -36.44 17.55 65.26
CA TRP A 919 -37.50 18.30 64.57
C TRP A 919 -38.07 17.52 63.38
N ASN A 920 -39.25 17.92 62.91
CA ASN A 920 -39.87 17.43 61.68
C ASN A 920 -39.49 18.32 60.49
N PRO A 921 -39.16 17.75 59.31
CA PRO A 921 -38.81 18.51 58.12
C PRO A 921 -40.03 19.25 57.55
N PRO A 922 -39.82 20.39 56.87
CA PRO A 922 -40.89 21.07 56.12
C PRO A 922 -41.31 20.25 54.88
N VAL A 923 -42.45 20.60 54.30
CA VAL A 923 -43.00 20.10 53.03
C VAL A 923 -42.10 20.46 51.85
N SER A 924 -41.52 21.67 51.86
CA SER A 924 -40.53 22.04 50.84
C SER A 924 -39.21 21.28 51.02
N ASN A 925 -38.53 21.02 49.91
CA ASN A 925 -37.20 20.42 49.96
C ASN A 925 -36.19 21.41 50.58
N VAL A 926 -35.40 20.94 51.55
CA VAL A 926 -34.43 21.74 52.31
C VAL A 926 -33.02 21.36 51.90
N ASP A 927 -32.17 22.36 51.65
CA ASP A 927 -30.74 22.13 51.42
C ASP A 927 -30.03 21.96 52.78
N ASN A 928 -30.26 22.90 53.71
CA ASN A 928 -29.66 22.87 55.05
C ASN A 928 -30.59 23.48 56.11
N TYR A 929 -30.45 23.02 57.35
CA TYR A 929 -30.98 23.68 58.54
C TYR A 929 -29.89 24.46 59.27
N VAL A 930 -30.22 25.65 59.73
CA VAL A 930 -29.34 26.47 60.58
C VAL A 930 -29.90 26.46 61.99
N VAL A 931 -29.12 25.92 62.93
CA VAL A 931 -29.47 25.84 64.35
C VAL A 931 -28.57 26.82 65.12
N THR A 932 -29.14 27.84 65.73
CA THR A 932 -28.42 28.81 66.56
C THR A 932 -28.74 28.56 68.03
N LEU A 933 -27.71 28.27 68.81
CA LEU A 933 -27.79 28.11 70.26
C LEU A 933 -27.40 29.44 70.92
N THR A 934 -28.26 29.96 71.78
CA THR A 934 -28.05 31.23 72.49
C THR A 934 -28.15 31.03 74.00
N HIS A 935 -27.29 31.72 74.75
CA HIS A 935 -27.30 31.75 76.21
C HIS A 935 -26.88 33.15 76.68
N ASN A 936 -27.55 33.71 77.68
CA ASN A 936 -27.34 35.08 78.18
C ASN A 936 -27.36 36.15 77.07
N GLN A 937 -28.26 36.02 76.09
CA GLN A 937 -28.39 36.89 74.91
C GLN A 937 -27.14 36.94 74.00
N VAL A 938 -26.18 36.04 74.20
CA VAL A 938 -25.03 35.86 73.32
C VAL A 938 -25.24 34.55 72.55
N THR A 939 -25.00 34.60 71.24
CA THR A 939 -24.92 33.40 70.40
C THR A 939 -23.74 32.55 70.89
N ALA A 940 -24.04 31.39 71.47
CA ALA A 940 -23.04 30.46 71.96
C ALA A 940 -22.42 29.72 70.78
N ASP A 941 -23.25 29.08 69.95
CA ASP A 941 -22.82 28.30 68.78
C ASP A 941 -23.85 28.36 67.66
N THR A 942 -23.41 28.20 66.42
CA THR A 942 -24.28 28.03 65.24
C THR A 942 -23.88 26.76 64.51
N PHE A 943 -24.84 25.86 64.30
CA PHE A 943 -24.65 24.59 63.63
C PHE A 943 -25.36 24.63 62.29
N LEU A 944 -24.65 24.23 61.24
CA LEU A 944 -25.23 23.95 59.93
C LEU A 944 -25.47 22.44 59.82
N VAL A 945 -26.72 22.04 59.62
CA VAL A 945 -27.15 20.65 59.54
C VAL A 945 -27.67 20.36 58.14
N GLU A 946 -27.24 19.26 57.55
CA GLU A 946 -27.67 18.83 56.21
C GLU A 946 -29.21 18.64 56.17
N GLY A 947 -29.85 19.02 55.07
CA GLY A 947 -31.32 19.02 54.94
C GLY A 947 -32.00 17.65 55.07
N ASN A 948 -31.24 16.55 54.97
CA ASN A 948 -31.73 15.19 55.16
C ASN A 948 -31.72 14.72 56.64
N LYS A 949 -31.10 15.48 57.54
CA LYS A 949 -31.04 15.17 58.98
C LYS A 949 -32.19 15.84 59.73
N GLN A 950 -32.64 15.16 60.79
CA GLN A 950 -33.78 15.58 61.62
C GLN A 950 -33.41 15.67 63.11
N GLU A 951 -32.13 15.45 63.44
CA GLU A 951 -31.63 15.49 64.80
C GLU A 951 -30.20 16.04 64.86
N LEU A 952 -29.85 16.67 65.99
CA LEU A 952 -28.54 17.25 66.25
C LEU A 952 -28.14 17.02 67.72
N GLN A 953 -27.00 16.37 67.93
CA GLN A 953 -26.43 16.19 69.27
C GLN A 953 -25.63 17.44 69.67
N LEU A 954 -26.04 18.10 70.75
CA LEU A 954 -25.30 19.17 71.43
C LEU A 954 -24.35 18.57 72.47
N SER A 955 -23.14 19.11 72.52
CA SER A 955 -22.08 18.77 73.48
C SER A 955 -21.42 20.04 74.03
N ASN A 956 -20.63 19.92 75.10
CA ASN A 956 -19.93 21.02 75.77
C ASN A 956 -20.84 22.14 76.32
N LEU A 957 -22.08 21.80 76.67
CA LEU A 957 -22.97 22.74 77.36
C LEU A 957 -22.45 23.02 78.77
N LYS A 958 -22.72 24.22 79.28
CA LYS A 958 -22.41 24.57 80.68
C LYS A 958 -23.51 24.00 81.59
N PRO A 959 -23.18 23.39 82.74
CA PRO A 959 -24.16 22.97 83.74
C PRO A 959 -24.98 24.14 84.30
N SER A 960 -26.19 23.88 84.82
CA SER A 960 -27.07 24.89 85.44
C SER A 960 -27.30 26.12 84.55
N THR A 961 -27.47 25.92 83.24
CA THR A 961 -27.50 26.99 82.24
C THR A 961 -28.72 26.83 81.32
N THR A 962 -29.44 27.94 81.09
CA THR A 962 -30.60 27.95 80.17
C THR A 962 -30.18 28.38 78.78
N TYR A 963 -30.46 27.54 77.79
CA TYR A 963 -30.19 27.78 76.39
C TYR A 963 -31.48 27.95 75.58
N SER A 964 -31.48 28.88 74.63
CA SER A 964 -32.52 29.03 73.62
C SER A 964 -31.97 28.62 72.25
N VAL A 965 -32.65 27.67 71.63
CA VAL A 965 -32.27 27.05 70.36
C VAL A 965 -33.22 27.55 69.29
N ALA A 966 -32.72 28.26 68.30
CA ALA A 966 -33.46 28.69 67.11
C ALA A 966 -33.07 27.84 65.89
N LEU A 967 -34.05 27.42 65.09
CA LEU A 967 -33.90 26.57 63.91
C LEU A 967 -34.63 27.19 62.72
N TYR A 968 -33.99 27.31 61.57
CA TYR A 968 -34.67 27.60 60.30
C TYR A 968 -34.08 26.79 59.14
N ALA A 969 -34.87 26.54 58.11
CA ALA A 969 -34.49 25.84 56.89
C ALA A 969 -34.05 26.81 55.79
N THR A 970 -33.20 26.34 54.90
CA THR A 970 -32.68 27.10 53.75
C THR A 970 -32.75 26.27 52.47
N LYS A 971 -33.09 26.93 51.34
CA LYS A 971 -33.07 26.35 49.98
C LYS A 971 -32.65 27.42 48.99
N GLY A 972 -31.42 27.32 48.48
CA GLY A 972 -30.80 28.39 47.68
C GLY A 972 -30.85 29.74 48.41
N PRO A 973 -31.46 30.80 47.80
CA PRO A 973 -31.61 32.11 48.45
C PRO A 973 -32.80 32.21 49.41
N LEU A 974 -33.67 31.18 49.50
CA LEU A 974 -34.85 31.21 50.35
C LEU A 974 -34.55 30.71 51.76
N THR A 975 -35.11 31.39 52.76
CA THR A 975 -35.04 31.01 54.18
C THR A 975 -36.44 30.86 54.75
N SER A 976 -36.71 29.79 55.49
CA SER A 976 -37.97 29.63 56.20
C SER A 976 -38.06 30.56 57.42
N GLY A 977 -39.25 30.64 58.03
CA GLY A 977 -39.38 31.16 59.39
C GLY A 977 -38.54 30.38 60.41
N THR A 978 -38.25 30.99 61.56
CA THR A 978 -37.46 30.40 62.64
C THR A 978 -38.34 29.80 63.73
N VAL A 979 -38.08 28.55 64.10
CA VAL A 979 -38.70 27.87 65.24
C VAL A 979 -37.74 27.86 66.44
N ILE A 980 -38.26 28.13 67.64
CA ILE A 980 -37.45 28.29 68.85
C ILE A 980 -37.88 27.28 69.93
N THR A 981 -36.93 26.63 70.58
CA THR A 981 -37.14 25.79 71.77
C THR A 981 -36.13 26.14 72.87
N ASN A 982 -36.49 25.94 74.14
CA ASN A 982 -35.61 26.24 75.27
C ASN A 982 -35.25 24.96 76.03
N LEU A 983 -34.00 24.86 76.49
CA LEU A 983 -33.52 23.76 77.33
C LEU A 983 -32.71 24.30 78.51
N GLN A 984 -32.80 23.65 79.67
CA GLN A 984 -32.04 23.99 80.87
C GLN A 984 -31.18 22.81 81.29
N THR A 985 -29.86 22.99 81.33
CA THR A 985 -28.94 21.93 81.77
C THR A 985 -29.00 21.78 83.29
N PRO A 986 -29.03 20.55 83.83
CA PRO A 986 -28.98 20.31 85.27
C PRO A 986 -27.59 20.67 85.85
N MET A 987 -27.53 20.87 87.17
CA MET A 987 -26.29 21.07 87.91
C MET A 987 -25.48 19.76 87.95
N ASP A 988 -24.17 19.85 87.75
CA ASP A 988 -23.28 18.70 87.84
C ASP A 988 -22.93 18.36 89.29
N ALA A 989 -22.71 17.07 89.56
CA ALA A 989 -22.47 16.57 90.91
C ALA A 989 -20.97 16.56 91.26
N PRO A 990 -20.62 16.70 92.56
CA PRO A 990 -19.25 16.56 93.02
C PRO A 990 -18.67 15.20 92.63
N VAL A 991 -17.40 15.16 92.27
CA VAL A 991 -16.77 13.91 91.78
C VAL A 991 -15.77 13.40 92.82
N ASN A 992 -15.45 12.10 92.80
CA ASN A 992 -14.40 11.50 93.64
C ASN A 992 -14.61 11.61 95.16
N LEU A 993 -15.84 11.45 95.64
CA LEU A 993 -16.14 11.38 97.07
C LEU A 993 -15.51 10.13 97.72
N THR A 994 -14.55 10.35 98.61
CA THR A 994 -13.76 9.30 99.27
C THR A 994 -13.69 9.50 100.78
N ALA A 995 -13.59 8.40 101.52
CA ALA A 995 -13.37 8.39 102.95
C ALA A 995 -11.99 7.79 103.27
N SER A 996 -11.10 8.59 103.86
CA SER A 996 -9.71 8.26 104.19
C SER A 996 -9.40 8.55 105.67
N GLU A 997 -8.22 8.12 106.15
CA GLU A 997 -7.77 8.32 107.55
C GLU A 997 -8.79 7.95 108.64
N VAL A 998 -9.49 6.83 108.45
CA VAL A 998 -10.51 6.35 109.38
C VAL A 998 -9.86 5.73 110.63
N ASN A 999 -10.19 6.28 111.79
CA ASN A 999 -9.76 5.84 113.12
C ASN A 999 -10.98 5.40 113.96
N HIS A 1000 -10.79 5.09 115.25
CA HIS A 1000 -11.86 4.53 116.08
C HIS A 1000 -13.00 5.53 116.35
N ARG A 1001 -12.76 6.85 116.26
CA ARG A 1001 -13.79 7.89 116.44
C ARG A 1001 -13.81 9.00 115.38
N SER A 1002 -13.07 8.89 114.28
CA SER A 1002 -13.14 9.89 113.20
C SER A 1002 -12.85 9.33 111.80
N ALA A 1003 -13.15 10.11 110.76
CA ALA A 1003 -12.84 9.82 109.36
C ALA A 1003 -12.71 11.11 108.54
N LEU A 1004 -11.79 11.16 107.58
CA LEU A 1004 -11.63 12.28 106.66
C LEU A 1004 -12.41 12.00 105.37
N ILE A 1005 -13.33 12.89 104.99
CA ILE A 1005 -14.09 12.80 103.74
C ILE A 1005 -13.55 13.84 102.77
N SER A 1006 -13.28 13.48 101.51
CA SER A 1006 -12.76 14.38 100.47
C SER A 1006 -13.42 14.18 99.12
N TRP A 1007 -13.58 15.25 98.32
CA TRP A 1007 -14.19 15.25 96.97
C TRP A 1007 -13.58 16.33 96.07
N GLN A 1008 -13.89 16.26 94.77
CA GLN A 1008 -13.62 17.32 93.80
C GLN A 1008 -14.89 18.17 93.57
N PRO A 1009 -14.74 19.51 93.45
CA PRO A 1009 -15.87 20.42 93.26
C PRO A 1009 -16.52 20.24 91.88
N PRO A 1010 -17.84 20.51 91.75
CA PRO A 1010 -18.51 20.59 90.45
C PRO A 1010 -18.05 21.81 89.64
N ILE A 1011 -18.29 21.77 88.32
CA ILE A 1011 -18.02 22.85 87.35
C ILE A 1011 -19.02 23.99 87.54
N ALA A 1012 -20.27 23.69 87.87
CA ALA A 1012 -21.21 24.71 88.29
C ALA A 1012 -20.68 25.41 89.56
N GLU A 1013 -20.74 26.74 89.60
CA GLU A 1013 -20.64 27.48 90.88
C GLU A 1013 -21.70 26.96 91.86
N ILE A 1014 -21.43 26.96 93.15
CA ILE A 1014 -22.36 26.44 94.15
C ILE A 1014 -22.31 27.37 95.36
N ASP A 1015 -23.38 27.37 96.15
CA ASP A 1015 -23.40 28.16 97.38
C ASP A 1015 -22.82 27.34 98.54
N ASN A 1016 -23.09 26.04 98.56
CA ASN A 1016 -22.69 25.13 99.65
C ASN A 1016 -22.73 23.66 99.23
N TYR A 1017 -22.08 22.80 100.01
CA TYR A 1017 -22.34 21.35 99.98
C TYR A 1017 -23.19 20.92 101.17
N MET A 1018 -24.08 19.95 100.94
CA MET A 1018 -24.84 19.25 101.97
C MET A 1018 -24.27 17.84 102.12
N LEU A 1019 -23.47 17.65 103.18
CA LEU A 1019 -22.90 16.35 103.53
C LEU A 1019 -23.75 15.70 104.61
N THR A 1020 -24.25 14.49 104.34
CA THR A 1020 -25.02 13.72 105.31
C THR A 1020 -24.37 12.38 105.54
N TYR A 1021 -24.16 12.02 106.80
CA TYR A 1021 -23.60 10.71 107.14
C TYR A 1021 -24.54 9.98 108.08
N LYS A 1022 -24.76 8.71 107.79
CA LYS A 1022 -25.71 7.86 108.53
C LYS A 1022 -25.08 6.55 108.92
N THR A 1023 -25.47 6.03 110.08
CA THR A 1023 -25.20 4.65 110.49
C THR A 1023 -26.32 3.71 110.01
N PRO A 1024 -26.07 2.39 109.93
CA PRO A 1024 -27.11 1.38 109.70
C PRO A 1024 -28.27 1.47 110.70
N ASP A 1025 -28.00 1.86 111.94
CA ASP A 1025 -28.97 1.95 113.03
C ASP A 1025 -29.86 3.21 112.98
N GLY A 1026 -29.74 3.99 111.90
CA GLY A 1026 -30.66 5.09 111.56
C GLY A 1026 -30.28 6.45 112.12
N SER A 1027 -29.19 6.59 112.87
CA SER A 1027 -28.70 7.91 113.28
C SER A 1027 -28.09 8.62 112.06
N ARG A 1028 -28.72 9.71 111.61
CA ARG A 1028 -28.28 10.58 110.52
C ARG A 1028 -27.85 11.92 111.07
N LYS A 1029 -26.70 12.41 110.61
CA LYS A 1029 -26.25 13.78 110.83
C LYS A 1029 -26.07 14.46 109.48
N GLU A 1030 -26.36 15.75 109.46
CA GLU A 1030 -26.31 16.60 108.28
C GLU A 1030 -25.43 17.80 108.59
N LEU A 1031 -24.51 18.08 107.68
CA LEU A 1031 -23.52 19.14 107.74
C LEU A 1031 -23.65 19.97 106.47
N ILE A 1032 -23.70 21.28 106.64
CA ILE A 1032 -23.60 22.22 105.54
C ILE A 1032 -22.15 22.70 105.52
N LEU A 1033 -21.50 22.52 104.38
CA LEU A 1033 -20.11 22.88 104.13
C LEU A 1033 -20.07 24.03 103.15
N ASP A 1034 -19.07 24.90 103.28
CA ASP A 1034 -18.94 26.04 102.39
C ASP A 1034 -18.55 25.56 100.98
N ALA A 1035 -18.87 26.36 99.95
CA ALA A 1035 -18.58 26.01 98.55
C ALA A 1035 -17.09 25.73 98.27
N GLU A 1036 -16.19 26.33 99.05
CA GLU A 1036 -14.74 26.18 98.93
C GLU A 1036 -14.21 24.90 99.62
N ASP A 1037 -15.03 24.24 100.42
CA ASP A 1037 -14.63 23.03 101.12
C ASP A 1037 -14.52 21.85 100.15
N THR A 1038 -13.37 21.18 100.18
CA THR A 1038 -13.11 19.97 99.39
C THR A 1038 -12.87 18.74 100.27
N TRP A 1039 -12.86 18.94 101.58
CA TRP A 1039 -12.71 17.89 102.57
C TRP A 1039 -13.30 18.29 103.93
N ILE A 1040 -13.69 17.30 104.74
CA ILE A 1040 -14.06 17.50 106.14
C ILE A 1040 -13.66 16.29 106.98
N ARG A 1041 -13.17 16.52 108.20
CA ARG A 1041 -12.96 15.46 109.17
C ARG A 1041 -14.19 15.30 110.06
N LEU A 1042 -14.85 14.15 109.97
CA LEU A 1042 -15.96 13.77 110.82
C LEU A 1042 -15.40 13.22 112.13
N GLU A 1043 -15.67 13.89 113.25
CA GLU A 1043 -15.21 13.47 114.59
C GLU A 1043 -16.37 13.01 115.50
N GLY A 1044 -16.04 12.31 116.59
CA GLY A 1044 -17.02 11.80 117.55
C GLY A 1044 -17.89 10.67 116.99
N LEU A 1045 -17.36 9.89 116.06
CA LEU A 1045 -18.02 8.71 115.49
C LEU A 1045 -18.02 7.56 116.50
N ALA A 1046 -19.06 6.73 116.47
CA ALA A 1046 -19.12 5.53 117.28
C ALA A 1046 -18.09 4.50 116.77
N GLU A 1047 -17.46 3.78 117.67
CA GLU A 1047 -16.47 2.75 117.36
C GLU A 1047 -17.11 1.54 116.65
N THR A 1048 -16.37 0.85 115.78
CA THR A 1048 -16.84 -0.35 115.03
C THR A 1048 -18.12 -0.17 114.19
N THR A 1049 -18.47 1.06 113.82
CA THR A 1049 -19.73 1.37 113.14
C THR A 1049 -19.50 1.76 111.68
N GLU A 1050 -20.31 1.23 110.75
CA GLU A 1050 -20.29 1.64 109.34
C GLU A 1050 -21.04 2.96 109.16
N TYR A 1051 -20.49 3.85 108.35
CA TYR A 1051 -21.09 5.13 108.00
C TYR A 1051 -21.22 5.25 106.48
N THR A 1052 -22.43 5.55 106.00
CA THR A 1052 -22.66 5.99 104.62
C THR A 1052 -22.66 7.51 104.58
N VAL A 1053 -21.74 8.10 103.84
CA VAL A 1053 -21.68 9.54 103.58
C VAL A 1053 -22.28 9.82 102.22
N LYS A 1054 -23.18 10.80 102.15
CA LYS A 1054 -23.76 11.34 100.94
C LYS A 1054 -23.40 12.81 100.84
N LEU A 1055 -22.93 13.24 99.69
CA LEU A 1055 -22.61 14.63 99.38
C LEU A 1055 -23.47 15.10 98.21
N GLN A 1056 -24.03 16.29 98.34
CA GLN A 1056 -24.81 16.96 97.31
C GLN A 1056 -24.37 18.42 97.26
N ALA A 1057 -24.15 18.96 96.07
CA ALA A 1057 -23.90 20.38 95.91
C ALA A 1057 -25.22 21.13 95.72
N ALA A 1058 -25.32 22.35 96.21
CA ALA A 1058 -26.52 23.16 96.12
C ALA A 1058 -26.19 24.61 95.72
N ARG A 1059 -27.07 25.22 94.91
CA ARG A 1059 -27.11 26.66 94.63
C ARG A 1059 -28.56 27.14 94.74
N GLY A 1060 -28.87 27.91 95.77
CA GLY A 1060 -30.24 28.27 96.13
C GLY A 1060 -31.11 27.04 96.41
N LEU A 1061 -32.14 26.81 95.57
CA LEU A 1061 -33.02 25.64 95.64
C LEU A 1061 -32.61 24.50 94.69
N ASP A 1062 -31.71 24.78 93.74
CA ASP A 1062 -31.22 23.77 92.80
C ASP A 1062 -30.15 22.93 93.46
N THR A 1063 -30.26 21.61 93.29
CA THR A 1063 -29.31 20.65 93.87
C THR A 1063 -28.76 19.72 92.82
N SER A 1064 -27.48 19.38 92.94
CA SER A 1064 -26.84 18.38 92.09
C SER A 1064 -27.41 16.99 92.35
N ALA A 1065 -27.07 16.02 91.51
CA ALA A 1065 -27.26 14.61 91.89
C ALA A 1065 -26.45 14.28 93.17
N VAL A 1066 -26.96 13.36 93.98
CA VAL A 1066 -26.33 12.94 95.24
C VAL A 1066 -25.25 11.90 94.97
N VAL A 1067 -24.07 12.11 95.53
CA VAL A 1067 -22.91 11.20 95.43
C VAL A 1067 -22.68 10.57 96.80
N SER A 1068 -22.27 9.30 96.88
CA SER A 1068 -22.15 8.62 98.18
C SER A 1068 -20.96 7.66 98.27
N THR A 1069 -20.40 7.54 99.48
CA THR A 1069 -19.32 6.60 99.83
C THR A 1069 -19.55 6.01 101.23
N THR A 1070 -18.95 4.86 101.55
CA THR A 1070 -19.12 4.17 102.85
C THR A 1070 -17.77 3.86 103.51
N PHE A 1071 -17.71 3.90 104.85
CA PHE A 1071 -16.51 3.53 105.63
C PHE A 1071 -16.86 3.00 107.03
N THR A 1072 -15.94 2.31 107.72
CA THR A 1072 -16.17 1.71 109.05
C THR A 1072 -15.08 2.11 110.05
N THR A 1073 -15.46 2.55 111.26
CA THR A 1073 -14.55 2.97 112.36
C THR A 1073 -13.97 1.77 113.14
N GLY A 1074 -12.80 1.94 113.79
CA GLY A 1074 -12.15 0.91 114.64
C GLY A 1074 -12.56 0.95 116.13
N THR A 1075 -11.92 0.18 117.03
CA THR A 1075 -12.10 0.19 118.51
C THR A 1075 -10.92 0.80 119.29
N GLU A 1076 -11.21 1.46 120.43
CA GLU A 1076 -10.28 2.12 121.37
C GLU A 1076 -9.62 1.11 122.33
N CYS A 1077 -8.28 1.04 122.36
CA CYS A 1077 -7.52 0.09 123.19
C CYS A 1077 -6.51 0.82 124.07
N THR A 1078 -6.70 0.83 125.40
CA THR A 1078 -5.58 0.81 126.39
C THR A 1078 -6.02 0.51 127.83
N HIS A 1079 -5.43 -0.53 128.45
CA HIS A 1079 -4.82 -0.37 129.77
C HIS A 1079 -3.44 -1.05 129.83
N SER A 1080 -2.45 -0.18 130.10
CA SER A 1080 -1.12 -0.36 130.71
C SER A 1080 -0.07 -1.34 130.14
N ILE A 1081 0.96 -0.69 129.57
CA ILE A 1081 2.39 -0.99 129.54
C ILE A 1081 2.78 -2.37 129.00
N THR A 1082 3.17 -2.40 127.74
CA THR A 1082 4.56 -2.67 127.34
C THR A 1082 4.74 -2.33 125.87
N ARG A 1083 5.84 -1.62 125.58
CA ARG A 1083 6.37 -1.43 124.23
C ARG A 1083 6.29 -2.74 123.46
N THR A 1084 5.60 -2.72 122.34
CA THR A 1084 6.20 -3.17 121.09
C THR A 1084 5.56 -2.36 119.98
N HIS A 1085 6.37 -1.46 119.42
CA HIS A 1085 6.15 -0.90 118.11
C HIS A 1085 5.87 -2.05 117.15
N ASN A 1086 4.63 -2.17 116.69
CA ASN A 1086 4.26 -2.72 115.39
C ASN A 1086 2.74 -2.78 115.31
N ALA A 1087 2.14 -1.81 114.63
CA ALA A 1087 0.99 -2.01 113.75
C ALA A 1087 0.57 -0.67 113.16
N TYR A 1088 0.89 -0.44 111.89
CA TYR A 1088 -0.01 -0.73 110.76
C TYR A 1088 -1.06 0.38 110.60
N ALA A 1089 -0.63 1.48 110.00
CA ALA A 1089 -1.52 2.41 109.31
C ALA A 1089 -1.49 2.06 107.82
N ARG A 1090 -2.69 1.74 107.32
CA ARG A 1090 -3.08 1.46 105.94
C ARG A 1090 -2.49 2.47 104.95
N LEU A 1091 -2.02 1.95 103.82
CA LEU A 1091 -2.19 2.54 102.48
C LEU A 1091 -1.91 1.46 101.43
N LEU A 1092 -2.89 1.29 100.53
CA LEU A 1092 -2.79 0.89 99.12
C LEU A 1092 -2.28 -0.52 98.77
N ALA A 1093 -3.19 -1.34 98.23
CA ALA A 1093 -2.98 -2.11 97.00
C ALA A 1093 -4.29 -2.77 96.52
N ASN A 1094 -4.82 -2.24 95.40
CA ASN A 1094 -5.30 -2.89 94.17
C ASN A 1094 -6.23 -4.12 94.30
N GLU A 1095 -7.49 -3.99 93.85
CA GLU A 1095 -7.97 -4.15 92.46
C GLU A 1095 -7.76 -5.55 91.87
N CYS A 1096 -8.85 -6.22 91.46
CA CYS A 1096 -9.03 -6.64 90.06
C CYS A 1096 -10.44 -7.23 89.78
N VAL A 1097 -11.27 -6.39 89.15
CA VAL A 1097 -12.08 -6.59 87.93
C VAL A 1097 -13.13 -7.72 87.84
N LEU A 1098 -14.37 -7.28 87.64
CA LEU A 1098 -15.45 -7.91 86.86
C LEU A 1098 -15.23 -7.67 85.36
N SER A 1099 -15.29 -8.72 84.52
CA SER A 1099 -15.83 -8.68 83.14
C SER A 1099 -15.89 -10.10 82.57
N GLN A 1100 -17.06 -10.65 82.23
CA GLN A 1100 -17.80 -10.56 80.95
C GLN A 1100 -17.27 -11.46 79.82
N SER A 1101 -18.22 -12.16 79.18
CA SER A 1101 -18.27 -12.72 77.80
C SER A 1101 -17.55 -14.04 77.47
N ASP A 1102 -18.30 -14.90 76.73
CA ASP A 1102 -17.86 -16.09 75.97
C ASP A 1102 -19.03 -16.53 75.03
N PRO A 1103 -18.83 -17.23 73.90
CA PRO A 1103 -17.99 -16.83 72.77
C PRO A 1103 -18.62 -17.10 71.37
N ALA A 1104 -17.99 -16.53 70.34
CA ALA A 1104 -18.07 -16.98 68.94
C ALA A 1104 -16.80 -17.79 68.58
N ALA A 1105 -16.93 -18.87 67.81
CA ALA A 1105 -15.82 -19.70 67.29
C ALA A 1105 -16.33 -20.41 66.00
N LEU A 1106 -15.60 -20.66 64.90
CA LEU A 1106 -14.25 -21.26 64.67
C LEU A 1106 -13.77 -20.90 63.22
N LEU A 1107 -12.53 -20.40 63.02
CA LEU A 1107 -11.30 -21.07 62.48
C LEU A 1107 -11.07 -20.96 60.93
N PRO A 1108 -9.84 -21.15 60.40
CA PRO A 1108 -8.49 -21.01 61.00
C PRO A 1108 -7.45 -20.24 60.13
N HIS A 1109 -6.34 -19.83 60.78
CA HIS A 1109 -4.89 -19.76 60.38
C HIS A 1109 -4.38 -19.95 58.92
N PRO A 1110 -3.08 -19.67 58.60
CA PRO A 1110 -2.00 -18.95 59.33
C PRO A 1110 -1.08 -17.99 58.50
N ILE A 1111 -0.39 -17.08 59.22
CA ILE A 1111 1.04 -16.67 59.22
C ILE A 1111 1.88 -16.74 57.91
N SER A 1112 2.53 -15.61 57.54
CA SER A 1112 3.93 -15.55 57.05
C SER A 1112 4.48 -14.11 56.94
N LYS A 1113 5.79 -13.97 57.17
CA LYS A 1113 6.66 -12.79 57.00
C LYS A 1113 7.20 -12.69 55.55
N HIS A 1114 7.79 -11.53 55.26
CA HIS A 1114 8.91 -11.29 54.33
C HIS A 1114 8.65 -10.99 52.83
N GLN A 1115 9.20 -9.82 52.47
CA GLN A 1115 10.09 -9.54 51.32
C GLN A 1115 9.55 -9.52 49.88
N VAL A 1116 9.77 -8.35 49.24
CA VAL A 1116 10.61 -8.14 48.04
C VAL A 1116 10.25 -8.96 46.79
N HIS A 1117 9.80 -8.26 45.72
CA HIS A 1117 10.26 -8.34 44.31
C HIS A 1117 10.47 -9.75 43.70
N VAL A 1118 10.05 -10.16 42.50
CA VAL A 1118 9.78 -9.58 41.16
C VAL A 1118 9.06 -10.73 40.39
N VAL A 1119 8.43 -10.58 39.22
CA VAL A 1119 9.01 -10.57 37.85
C VAL A 1119 7.99 -9.83 36.98
N ALA A 1120 8.28 -8.60 36.54
CA ALA A 1120 8.76 -8.23 35.18
C ALA A 1120 7.71 -8.49 34.08
N THR A 1121 7.43 -7.66 33.08
CA THR A 1121 8.21 -6.62 32.37
C THR A 1121 7.24 -5.89 31.41
N CYS A 1122 7.68 -4.86 30.67
CA CYS A 1122 7.00 -4.19 29.53
C CYS A 1122 5.86 -3.20 29.92
N CYS A 1123 5.89 -1.92 29.54
CA CYS A 1123 5.96 -1.34 28.18
C CYS A 1123 4.94 -1.94 27.21
N ILE A 1124 3.73 -1.39 27.24
CA ILE A 1124 2.90 -0.89 26.11
C ILE A 1124 1.57 -0.52 26.80
N ARG A 1125 1.30 0.79 26.94
CA ARG A 1125 0.19 1.55 26.28
C ARG A 1125 -1.20 0.99 26.62
N SER A 1126 -2.26 1.76 26.83
CA SER A 1126 -2.64 3.17 26.62
C SER A 1126 -4.08 3.31 27.12
N PHE A 1127 -4.53 4.56 27.32
CA PHE A 1127 -5.92 5.03 27.51
C PHE A 1127 -6.64 4.67 28.81
#